data_AF-A0A1F2U052-F1
#
_entry.id   AF-A0A1F2U052-F1
#
_cell.length_a   1.000
_cell.length_b   1.000
_cell.length_c   1.000
_cell.angle_alpha   90.00
_cell.angle_beta   90.00
_cell.angle_gamma   90.00
#
_symmetry.space_group_name_H-M   'P 1'
#
loop_
_entity.id
_entity.type
_entity.pdbx_description
1 polymer ?
#
loop_
_entity_poly.entity_id
_entity_poly.type
_entity_poly.pdbx_seq_one_letter_code
_entity_poly.pdbx_strand_id
1 'polypeptide(L)'
;MGRMLAWLLTLGLQVGAAAPLELTPGAVYDPKIPTIAQVLGHDIGERITTPEEIPIYLRALAQSAPDRSRLLEYARSWENRPLWLFVIGSPERLAQLDRVKADLRRLADPRGLARSEADRLVRELPVVTWLMHGVHGNEISSSDAALAEAYHLLAARGAEVETILRESIVVIDPMQNPDGRARFVSQNLVGAAAAGDANPVAAEHDEPWPGGRSNHYLFDMNRDWFSQSQPETRGRSKAMLEWFPHVVVDLHEMGGDSSYYFGPPADPINPHITRSQRAALELFGRANAARFDERGFPYFVRENYDEFYPGYGDSWPIFQGAVGMTYEQASARGLAWKRTDGDVLTYRDGIVHHFTAAMTTASTAARNRETLVRDFFEYRRTAVEEGEKGAVREYVIVPGQDPSRAAALARSLALQGIEVRRADEPLKIGGRVVPAGAFLASNAQPAGRLLRNLLDAHTAQDEAFVKEQDRRRRLRLNDEIYDITAWSLPLVFDVEVITSPAALAVKASPVPANGEAGRSGSGPLPPAKVGYLLPWGSATASAVAEALRSGIRVRQAGKPLAIAGRKYGIGTAIVRVSENRADLATTLGPIVARHGADAIPIDTGYQDEGISIGSANVVALRAPRVVLAWDAPTQSQSAGWARYVLERRFGVPVTAVRVSSFERLDLDEVDVIVLPSGTYGPLAGEEPLRRLREWTRRGGTIVTLADASRWAAGERVNLIETRTELRGGRPETDERPAGSSPAGGSSSPASSSTPGSGASSSTTAATSSPSSFDFDKSIQPERERPESTPGAIVRVTLDQEHWLSAGQDGELQVILEGQRIFTPIRLDRGRNVGVYAAKDKLVASGLVWEEARDQIAQKAYLVYQPVGQGHVIAFAEDPNFRAFTEASELMFINAVLLGPAY
;
A
#
# COMPACT_ATOMS: atom_id res chain seq x y z
N MET A 1 -57.80 26.07 -59.99
CA MET A 1 -57.58 24.64 -59.64
C MET A 1 -56.20 24.27 -60.16
N GLY A 2 -55.22 23.75 -59.43
CA GLY A 2 -55.07 23.42 -58.02
C GLY A 2 -53.61 22.94 -57.81
N ARG A 3 -53.08 23.25 -56.62
CA ARG A 3 -52.06 22.53 -55.83
C ARG A 3 -50.84 21.90 -56.54
N MET A 4 -49.64 22.39 -56.21
CA MET A 4 -48.50 21.52 -55.88
C MET A 4 -47.82 22.03 -54.60
N LEU A 5 -47.97 21.23 -53.55
CA LEU A 5 -47.37 21.41 -52.22
C LEU A 5 -45.97 20.80 -52.26
N ALA A 6 -44.98 21.54 -51.77
CA ALA A 6 -43.66 21.03 -51.45
C ALA A 6 -43.74 20.11 -50.21
N TRP A 7 -43.19 18.91 -50.31
CA TRP A 7 -42.93 18.04 -49.17
C TRP A 7 -41.41 18.02 -48.93
N LEU A 8 -40.97 18.74 -47.91
CA LEU A 8 -39.65 18.58 -47.29
C LEU A 8 -39.79 17.47 -46.24
N LEU A 9 -39.22 16.30 -46.53
CA LEU A 9 -39.02 15.23 -45.56
C LEU A 9 -37.81 15.58 -44.68
N THR A 10 -38.07 16.14 -43.51
CA THR A 10 -37.12 16.09 -42.40
C THR A 10 -37.09 14.66 -41.85
N LEU A 11 -36.14 13.84 -42.30
CA LEU A 11 -35.71 12.67 -41.53
C LEU A 11 -35.00 13.17 -40.27
N GLY A 12 -35.74 13.28 -39.17
CA GLY A 12 -35.13 13.34 -37.85
C GLY A 12 -34.48 12.00 -37.57
N LEU A 13 -33.16 11.96 -37.49
CA LEU A 13 -32.44 10.88 -36.80
C LEU A 13 -32.88 10.91 -35.33
N GLN A 14 -33.90 10.11 -34.99
CA GLN A 14 -34.10 9.70 -33.61
C GLN A 14 -32.98 8.72 -33.27
N VAL A 15 -31.92 9.23 -32.64
CA VAL A 15 -31.01 8.39 -31.85
C VAL A 15 -31.89 7.75 -30.78
N GLY A 16 -32.18 6.45 -30.91
CA GLY A 16 -32.99 5.74 -29.94
C GLY A 16 -32.26 5.69 -28.60
N ALA A 17 -32.86 6.27 -27.56
CA ALA A 17 -32.38 6.09 -26.19
C ALA A 17 -32.37 4.57 -25.87
N ALA A 18 -31.28 4.08 -25.28
CA ALA A 18 -31.20 2.71 -24.82
C ALA A 18 -32.33 2.44 -23.81
N ALA A 19 -32.87 1.22 -23.79
CA ALA A 19 -33.87 0.86 -22.80
C ALA A 19 -33.31 1.04 -21.37
N PRO A 20 -34.14 1.44 -20.39
CA PRO A 20 -33.75 1.51 -18.99
C PRO A 20 -33.18 0.16 -18.52
N LEU A 21 -32.11 0.20 -17.73
CA LEU A 21 -31.45 -1.01 -17.23
C LEU A 21 -32.36 -1.76 -16.25
N GLU A 22 -32.69 -3.02 -16.55
CA GLU A 22 -33.45 -3.88 -15.64
C GLU A 22 -32.54 -4.47 -14.56
N LEU A 23 -32.55 -3.86 -13.37
CA LEU A 23 -31.72 -4.28 -12.23
C LEU A 23 -32.16 -5.64 -11.67
N THR A 24 -33.46 -5.76 -11.40
CA THR A 24 -34.12 -6.97 -10.88
C THR A 24 -35.35 -7.28 -11.74
N PRO A 25 -35.46 -8.50 -12.28
CA PRO A 25 -36.60 -8.88 -13.12
C PRO A 25 -37.95 -8.63 -12.45
N GLY A 26 -38.82 -7.86 -13.12
CA GLY A 26 -40.19 -7.60 -12.65
C GLY A 26 -40.32 -6.70 -11.41
N ALA A 27 -39.26 -6.00 -11.01
CA ALA A 27 -39.32 -5.07 -9.89
C ALA A 27 -40.24 -3.86 -10.19
N VAL A 28 -41.01 -3.45 -9.17
CA VAL A 28 -41.89 -2.28 -9.24
C VAL A 28 -41.30 -1.18 -8.36
N TYR A 29 -41.05 -0.02 -8.96
CA TYR A 29 -40.43 1.13 -8.30
C TYR A 29 -41.44 2.24 -8.00
N ASP A 30 -41.28 2.90 -6.86
CA ASP A 30 -42.06 4.09 -6.50
C ASP A 30 -41.63 5.28 -7.36
N PRO A 31 -42.54 5.85 -8.19
CA PRO A 31 -42.20 6.96 -9.08
C PRO A 31 -41.88 8.27 -8.36
N LYS A 32 -42.08 8.35 -7.04
CA LYS A 32 -41.70 9.53 -6.24
C LYS A 32 -40.20 9.59 -5.95
N ILE A 33 -39.49 8.46 -6.05
CA ILE A 33 -38.04 8.43 -5.89
C ILE A 33 -37.41 8.71 -7.26
N PRO A 34 -36.60 9.77 -7.40
CA PRO A 34 -36.08 10.17 -8.69
C PRO A 34 -35.07 9.16 -9.22
N THR A 35 -35.18 8.87 -10.51
CA THR A 35 -34.20 8.11 -11.27
C THR A 35 -32.94 8.94 -11.51
N ILE A 36 -31.82 8.29 -11.82
CA ILE A 36 -30.59 9.00 -12.18
C ILE A 36 -30.78 9.91 -13.40
N ALA A 37 -31.57 9.50 -14.39
CA ALA A 37 -31.80 10.26 -15.61
C ALA A 37 -32.57 11.56 -15.35
N GLN A 38 -33.50 11.54 -14.39
CA GLN A 38 -34.21 12.75 -13.96
C GLN A 38 -33.30 13.77 -13.25
N VAL A 39 -32.19 13.32 -12.65
CA VAL A 39 -31.30 14.17 -11.86
C VAL A 39 -30.06 14.60 -12.65
N LEU A 40 -29.43 13.66 -13.37
CA LEU A 40 -28.15 13.84 -14.07
C LEU A 40 -28.29 13.89 -15.60
N GLY A 41 -29.46 13.55 -16.15
CA GLY A 41 -29.71 13.62 -17.60
C GLY A 41 -29.21 12.43 -18.43
N HIS A 42 -28.76 11.35 -17.79
CA HIS A 42 -28.42 10.08 -18.44
C HIS A 42 -28.82 8.88 -17.56
N ASP A 43 -29.05 7.72 -18.18
CA ASP A 43 -29.37 6.49 -17.45
C ASP A 43 -28.12 5.83 -16.83
N ILE A 44 -28.36 4.95 -15.85
CA ILE A 44 -27.31 4.08 -15.28
C ILE A 44 -26.70 3.25 -16.41
N GLY A 45 -25.37 3.25 -16.48
CA GLY A 45 -24.62 2.50 -17.49
C GLY A 45 -24.69 3.06 -18.91
N GLU A 46 -25.30 4.23 -19.13
CA GLU A 46 -25.19 4.95 -20.41
C GLU A 46 -23.82 5.61 -20.58
N ARG A 47 -23.28 6.17 -19.49
CA ARG A 47 -21.91 6.64 -19.37
C ARG A 47 -21.42 6.41 -17.94
N ILE A 48 -20.11 6.50 -17.75
CA ILE A 48 -19.48 6.34 -16.45
C ILE A 48 -19.75 7.60 -15.61
N THR A 49 -20.43 7.47 -14.47
CA THR A 49 -20.80 8.61 -13.62
C THR A 49 -19.54 9.23 -12.97
N THR A 50 -19.36 10.55 -13.04
CA THR A 50 -18.15 11.17 -12.49
C THR A 50 -18.16 11.24 -10.96
N PRO A 51 -16.98 11.40 -10.31
CA PRO A 51 -16.90 11.64 -8.87
C PRO A 51 -17.76 12.82 -8.37
N GLU A 52 -17.94 13.86 -9.19
CA GLU A 52 -18.73 15.05 -8.88
C GLU A 52 -20.24 14.80 -9.00
N GLU A 53 -20.66 13.89 -9.88
CA GLU A 53 -22.06 13.57 -10.16
C GLU A 53 -22.65 12.59 -9.13
N ILE A 54 -21.87 11.61 -8.67
CA ILE A 54 -22.25 10.64 -7.63
C ILE A 54 -22.95 11.33 -6.43
N PRO A 55 -22.35 12.34 -5.76
CA PRO A 55 -22.99 12.98 -4.61
C PRO A 55 -24.16 13.90 -4.98
N ILE A 56 -24.30 14.34 -6.23
CA ILE A 56 -25.50 15.06 -6.68
C ILE A 56 -26.69 14.10 -6.66
N TYR A 57 -26.54 12.90 -7.22
CA TYR A 57 -27.63 11.93 -7.24
C TYR A 57 -27.98 11.41 -5.85
N LEU A 58 -26.99 11.06 -5.02
CA LEU A 58 -27.25 10.61 -3.65
C LEU A 58 -27.93 11.68 -2.78
N ARG A 59 -27.64 12.98 -3.01
CA ARG A 59 -28.37 14.07 -2.35
C ARG A 59 -29.84 14.12 -2.78
N ALA A 60 -30.14 13.91 -4.06
CA ALA A 60 -31.52 13.86 -4.53
C ALA A 60 -32.29 12.68 -3.89
N LEU A 61 -31.66 11.49 -3.82
CA LEU A 61 -32.25 10.34 -3.13
C LEU A 61 -32.49 10.62 -1.63
N ALA A 62 -31.50 11.20 -0.93
CA ALA A 62 -31.65 11.58 0.48
C ALA A 62 -32.81 12.55 0.72
N GLN A 63 -33.01 13.51 -0.19
CA GLN A 63 -34.09 14.50 -0.10
C GLN A 63 -35.46 13.89 -0.36
N SER A 64 -35.56 12.88 -1.24
CA SER A 64 -36.81 12.21 -1.57
C SER A 64 -37.25 11.16 -0.54
N ALA A 65 -36.31 10.58 0.22
CA ALA A 65 -36.60 9.62 1.29
C ALA A 65 -35.84 9.95 2.60
N PRO A 66 -36.08 11.14 3.20
CA PRO A 66 -35.32 11.63 4.34
C PRO A 66 -35.62 10.91 5.66
N ASP A 67 -36.66 10.09 5.74
CA ASP A 67 -36.96 9.23 6.88
C ASP A 67 -36.21 7.89 6.80
N ARG A 68 -35.86 7.43 5.58
CA ARG A 68 -35.21 6.13 5.30
C ARG A 68 -33.76 6.21 4.82
N SER A 69 -33.19 7.41 4.72
CA SER A 69 -31.79 7.58 4.30
C SER A 69 -31.04 8.74 4.98
N ARG A 70 -29.70 8.64 5.04
CA ARG A 70 -28.78 9.72 5.45
C ARG A 70 -27.55 9.71 4.54
N LEU A 71 -27.13 10.89 4.08
CA LEU A 71 -25.87 11.08 3.37
C LEU A 71 -24.86 11.75 4.32
N LEU A 72 -23.73 11.09 4.59
CA LEU A 72 -22.73 11.53 5.55
C LEU A 72 -21.38 11.71 4.85
N GLU A 73 -20.73 12.86 5.00
CA GLU A 73 -19.34 13.04 4.59
C GLU A 73 -18.44 12.45 5.69
N TYR A 74 -17.57 11.50 5.36
CA TYR A 74 -16.72 10.84 6.36
C TYR A 74 -15.24 11.26 6.28
N ALA A 75 -14.79 11.72 5.11
CA ALA A 75 -13.44 12.23 4.87
C ALA A 75 -13.35 13.03 3.58
N ARG A 76 -12.14 13.53 3.29
CA ARG A 76 -11.78 14.14 2.01
C ARG A 76 -10.49 13.53 1.48
N SER A 77 -10.40 13.40 0.16
CA SER A 77 -9.19 12.94 -0.53
C SER A 77 -8.08 14.00 -0.50
N TRP A 78 -6.90 13.65 -1.01
CA TRP A 78 -5.80 14.61 -1.18
C TRP A 78 -6.14 15.78 -2.10
N GLU A 79 -6.95 15.55 -3.13
CA GLU A 79 -7.45 16.61 -4.01
C GLU A 79 -8.73 17.27 -3.46
N ASN A 80 -9.03 17.07 -2.17
CA ASN A 80 -10.11 17.71 -1.42
C ASN A 80 -11.53 17.31 -1.89
N ARG A 81 -11.67 16.14 -2.55
CA ARG A 81 -12.99 15.60 -2.91
C ARG A 81 -13.64 14.92 -1.70
N PRO A 82 -14.93 15.20 -1.42
CA PRO A 82 -15.63 14.59 -0.30
C PRO A 82 -15.89 13.11 -0.54
N LEU A 83 -15.67 12.30 0.49
CA LEU A 83 -15.99 10.89 0.55
C LEU A 83 -17.27 10.68 1.36
N TRP A 84 -18.18 9.86 0.85
CA TRP A 84 -19.55 9.78 1.33
C TRP A 84 -19.92 8.40 1.83
N LEU A 85 -20.79 8.34 2.84
CA LEU A 85 -21.56 7.16 3.19
C LEU A 85 -23.04 7.47 2.96
N PHE A 86 -23.72 6.60 2.23
CA PHE A 86 -25.16 6.62 2.09
C PHE A 86 -25.77 5.52 2.96
N VAL A 87 -26.37 5.93 4.08
CA VAL A 87 -26.94 5.03 5.08
C VAL A 87 -28.42 4.87 4.80
N ILE A 88 -28.89 3.63 4.69
CA ILE A 88 -30.29 3.28 4.44
C ILE A 88 -30.80 2.34 5.53
N GLY A 89 -32.02 2.55 6.00
CA GLY A 89 -32.68 1.69 6.97
C GLY A 89 -34.17 2.04 7.15
N SER A 90 -34.86 1.31 8.03
CA SER A 90 -36.24 1.65 8.35
C SER A 90 -36.36 3.03 9.03
N PRO A 91 -37.51 3.71 8.92
CA PRO A 91 -37.74 4.99 9.59
C PRO A 91 -37.47 4.94 11.10
N GLU A 92 -37.86 3.85 11.76
CA GLU A 92 -37.72 3.67 13.20
C GLU A 92 -36.26 3.56 13.63
N ARG A 93 -35.43 2.91 12.81
CA ARG A 93 -34.00 2.73 13.07
C ARG A 93 -33.22 4.01 12.80
N LEU A 94 -33.51 4.70 11.71
CA LEU A 94 -32.83 5.96 11.40
C LEU A 94 -33.24 7.11 12.33
N ALA A 95 -34.47 7.10 12.84
CA ALA A 95 -34.88 8.02 13.91
C ALA A 95 -34.09 7.81 15.22
N GLN A 96 -33.56 6.60 15.43
CA GLN A 96 -32.78 6.22 16.62
C GLN A 96 -31.29 5.96 16.31
N LEU A 97 -30.77 6.50 15.20
CA LEU A 97 -29.46 6.11 14.69
C LEU A 97 -28.32 6.29 15.71
N ASP A 98 -28.31 7.39 16.45
CA ASP A 98 -27.27 7.65 17.46
C ASP A 98 -27.31 6.63 18.60
N ARG A 99 -28.52 6.23 19.02
CA ARG A 99 -28.71 5.17 20.02
C ARG A 99 -28.24 3.82 19.48
N VAL A 100 -28.60 3.48 18.23
CA VAL A 100 -28.14 2.27 17.57
C VAL A 100 -26.60 2.22 17.52
N LYS A 101 -25.95 3.32 17.14
CA LYS A 101 -24.47 3.41 17.12
C LYS A 101 -23.87 3.29 18.52
N ALA A 102 -24.49 3.86 19.55
CA ALA A 102 -24.05 3.69 20.93
C ALA A 102 -24.16 2.23 21.39
N ASP A 103 -25.27 1.57 21.08
CA ASP A 103 -25.53 0.17 21.43
C ASP A 103 -24.60 -0.80 20.65
N LEU A 104 -24.27 -0.49 19.39
CA LEU A 104 -23.25 -1.22 18.61
C LEU A 104 -21.86 -1.12 19.23
N ARG A 105 -21.44 0.07 19.67
CA ARG A 105 -20.17 0.26 20.40
C ARG A 105 -20.18 -0.48 21.74
N ARG A 106 -21.32 -0.48 22.43
CA ARG A 106 -21.50 -1.23 23.68
C ARG A 106 -21.39 -2.74 23.47
N LEU A 107 -21.92 -3.25 22.35
CA LEU A 107 -21.79 -4.66 21.97
C LEU A 107 -20.35 -5.01 21.55
N ALA A 108 -19.65 -4.10 20.86
CA ALA A 108 -18.28 -4.28 20.40
C ALA A 108 -17.25 -4.38 21.53
N ASP A 109 -17.55 -3.83 22.71
CA ASP A 109 -16.75 -4.02 23.93
C ASP A 109 -17.46 -4.94 24.94
N PRO A 110 -17.14 -6.25 24.95
CA PRO A 110 -17.74 -7.22 25.85
C PRO A 110 -17.32 -7.03 27.32
N ARG A 111 -16.30 -6.22 27.61
CA ARG A 111 -15.81 -6.02 28.97
C ARG A 111 -16.90 -5.33 29.80
N GLY A 112 -17.22 -5.91 30.95
CA GLY A 112 -18.30 -5.42 31.81
C GLY A 112 -19.71 -5.49 31.18
N LEU A 113 -19.92 -6.19 30.07
CA LEU A 113 -21.24 -6.44 29.50
C LEU A 113 -21.87 -7.70 30.11
N ALA A 114 -23.00 -7.54 30.79
CA ALA A 114 -23.73 -8.69 31.33
C ALA A 114 -24.29 -9.55 30.19
N ARG A 115 -24.25 -10.88 30.34
CA ARG A 115 -24.73 -11.83 29.31
C ARG A 115 -26.17 -11.55 28.89
N SER A 116 -27.06 -11.25 29.84
CA SER A 116 -28.47 -10.91 29.58
C SER A 116 -28.63 -9.62 28.77
N GLU A 117 -27.76 -8.63 29.00
CA GLU A 117 -27.74 -7.39 28.23
C GLU A 117 -27.21 -7.64 26.82
N ALA A 118 -26.13 -8.41 26.67
CA ALA A 118 -25.60 -8.83 25.36
C ALA A 118 -26.66 -9.58 24.55
N ASP A 119 -27.36 -10.55 25.14
CA ASP A 119 -28.43 -11.30 24.47
C ASP A 119 -29.62 -10.40 24.09
N ARG A 120 -29.92 -9.35 24.86
CA ARG A 120 -30.91 -8.34 24.47
C ARG A 120 -30.44 -7.54 23.25
N LEU A 121 -29.21 -7.01 23.30
CA LEU A 121 -28.63 -6.26 22.19
C LEU A 121 -28.56 -7.10 20.92
N VAL A 122 -28.16 -8.36 21.01
CA VAL A 122 -28.14 -9.30 19.88
C VAL A 122 -29.53 -9.52 19.27
N ARG A 123 -30.61 -9.47 20.05
CA ARG A 123 -31.99 -9.59 19.52
C ARG A 123 -32.50 -8.29 18.91
N GLU A 124 -32.14 -7.15 19.47
CA GLU A 124 -32.71 -5.83 19.10
C GLU A 124 -31.93 -5.11 18.00
N LEU A 125 -30.61 -5.30 17.94
CA LEU A 125 -29.76 -4.53 17.04
C LEU A 125 -29.91 -4.95 15.57
N PRO A 126 -29.81 -3.98 14.64
CA PRO A 126 -29.69 -4.26 13.22
C PRO A 126 -28.38 -5.00 12.93
N VAL A 127 -28.37 -5.83 11.88
CA VAL A 127 -27.12 -6.19 11.22
C VAL A 127 -26.67 -4.99 10.39
N VAL A 128 -25.43 -4.55 10.57
CA VAL A 128 -24.84 -3.47 9.77
C VAL A 128 -24.13 -4.10 8.58
N THR A 129 -24.67 -3.89 7.38
CA THR A 129 -24.13 -4.37 6.11
C THR A 129 -23.43 -3.21 5.42
N TRP A 130 -22.13 -3.31 5.22
CA TRP A 130 -21.31 -2.26 4.63
C TRP A 130 -20.84 -2.68 3.24
N LEU A 131 -21.21 -1.90 2.22
CA LEU A 131 -20.92 -2.17 0.81
C LEU A 131 -19.97 -1.08 0.30
N MET A 132 -18.73 -1.43 0.02
CA MET A 132 -17.68 -0.51 -0.41
C MET A 132 -17.40 -0.67 -1.89
N HIS A 133 -17.28 0.45 -2.60
CA HIS A 133 -17.13 0.47 -4.04
C HIS A 133 -15.96 1.36 -4.47
N GLY A 134 -15.32 1.01 -5.58
CA GLY A 134 -14.34 1.88 -6.26
C GLY A 134 -13.13 2.27 -5.43
N VAL A 135 -12.50 1.32 -4.72
CA VAL A 135 -11.18 1.55 -4.07
C VAL A 135 -10.07 1.75 -5.10
N HIS A 136 -10.25 1.19 -6.29
CA HIS A 136 -9.50 1.54 -7.46
C HIS A 136 -10.37 2.38 -8.40
N GLY A 137 -9.86 3.52 -8.84
CA GLY A 137 -10.65 4.48 -9.61
C GLY A 137 -11.01 4.03 -11.02
N ASN A 138 -10.30 3.03 -11.56
CA ASN A 138 -10.53 2.44 -12.88
C ASN A 138 -11.35 1.13 -12.83
N GLU A 139 -11.92 0.77 -11.68
CA GLU A 139 -12.87 -0.34 -11.50
C GLU A 139 -14.29 0.25 -11.51
N ILE A 140 -14.80 0.44 -12.72
CA ILE A 140 -15.73 1.53 -13.05
C ILE A 140 -17.19 1.28 -12.69
N SER A 141 -17.62 0.02 -12.67
CA SER A 141 -19.03 -0.39 -12.55
C SER A 141 -19.51 -0.47 -11.12
N SER A 142 -18.59 -0.72 -10.17
CA SER A 142 -18.90 -0.77 -8.73
C SER A 142 -19.57 0.52 -8.24
N SER A 143 -19.07 1.71 -8.60
CA SER A 143 -19.67 2.97 -8.16
C SER A 143 -21.07 3.23 -8.71
N ASP A 144 -21.36 2.81 -9.95
CA ASP A 144 -22.69 2.97 -10.54
C ASP A 144 -23.66 1.89 -10.04
N ALA A 145 -23.15 0.70 -9.68
CA ALA A 145 -23.89 -0.31 -8.92
C ALA A 145 -24.31 0.23 -7.55
N ALA A 146 -23.43 0.96 -6.85
CA ALA A 146 -23.76 1.61 -5.58
C ALA A 146 -24.94 2.61 -5.71
N LEU A 147 -25.01 3.35 -6.83
CA LEU A 147 -26.14 4.24 -7.13
C LEU A 147 -27.42 3.44 -7.42
N ALA A 148 -27.31 2.33 -8.15
CA ALA A 148 -28.41 1.41 -8.43
C ALA A 148 -28.96 0.75 -7.15
N GLU A 149 -28.08 0.33 -6.24
CA GLU A 149 -28.41 -0.22 -4.92
C GLU A 149 -29.16 0.80 -4.07
N ALA A 150 -28.65 2.02 -3.98
CA ALA A 150 -29.27 3.10 -3.23
C ALA A 150 -30.67 3.42 -3.76
N TYR A 151 -30.83 3.52 -5.08
CA TYR A 151 -32.13 3.71 -5.72
C TYR A 151 -33.06 2.54 -5.44
N HIS A 152 -32.59 1.31 -5.63
CA HIS A 152 -33.42 0.11 -5.48
C HIS A 152 -33.94 -0.05 -4.04
N LEU A 153 -33.09 0.13 -3.03
CA LEU A 153 -33.50 0.02 -1.62
C LEU A 153 -34.53 1.07 -1.20
N LEU A 154 -34.56 2.24 -1.85
CA LEU A 154 -35.50 3.32 -1.54
C LEU A 154 -36.79 3.28 -2.37
N ALA A 155 -36.69 2.85 -3.63
CA ALA A 155 -37.76 2.92 -4.60
C ALA A 155 -38.48 1.58 -4.80
N ALA A 156 -37.77 0.44 -4.76
CA ALA A 156 -38.37 -0.86 -5.06
C ALA A 156 -39.35 -1.30 -3.97
N ARG A 157 -40.40 -2.02 -4.38
CA ARG A 157 -41.38 -2.65 -3.49
C ARG A 157 -41.24 -4.17 -3.58
N GLY A 158 -41.18 -4.85 -2.43
CA GLY A 158 -41.13 -6.30 -2.39
C GLY A 158 -40.60 -6.86 -1.08
N ALA A 159 -40.92 -8.13 -0.79
CA ALA A 159 -40.60 -8.77 0.49
C ALA A 159 -39.09 -8.81 0.83
N GLU A 160 -38.23 -8.86 -0.19
CA GLU A 160 -36.77 -8.85 -0.01
C GLU A 160 -36.29 -7.49 0.53
N VAL A 161 -36.63 -6.39 -0.13
CA VAL A 161 -36.28 -5.02 0.32
C VAL A 161 -36.88 -4.72 1.69
N GLU A 162 -38.14 -5.08 1.93
CA GLU A 162 -38.76 -4.88 3.25
C GLU A 162 -38.06 -5.67 4.35
N THR A 163 -37.52 -6.85 4.04
CA THR A 163 -36.72 -7.63 4.98
C THR A 163 -35.35 -6.98 5.22
N ILE A 164 -34.69 -6.47 4.19
CA ILE A 164 -33.43 -5.73 4.32
C ILE A 164 -33.63 -4.50 5.20
N LEU A 165 -34.61 -3.65 4.91
CA LEU A 165 -34.85 -2.42 5.65
C LEU A 165 -35.23 -2.68 7.12
N ARG A 166 -35.99 -3.76 7.37
CA ARG A 166 -36.42 -4.14 8.73
C ARG A 166 -35.28 -4.74 9.56
N GLU A 167 -34.41 -5.56 8.97
CA GLU A 167 -33.41 -6.34 9.71
C GLU A 167 -31.99 -5.77 9.63
N SER A 168 -31.67 -4.97 8.61
CA SER A 168 -30.35 -4.34 8.42
C SER A 168 -30.36 -2.81 8.50
N ILE A 169 -29.19 -2.22 8.76
CA ILE A 169 -28.82 -0.89 8.27
C ILE A 169 -27.77 -1.12 7.18
N VAL A 170 -28.05 -0.67 5.97
CA VAL A 170 -27.14 -0.78 4.83
C VAL A 170 -26.35 0.52 4.72
N VAL A 171 -25.02 0.42 4.73
CA VAL A 171 -24.10 1.54 4.56
C VAL A 171 -23.40 1.36 3.21
N ILE A 172 -23.70 2.24 2.27
CA ILE A 172 -23.08 2.24 0.94
C ILE A 172 -21.97 3.29 0.93
N ASP A 173 -20.72 2.86 0.77
CA ASP A 173 -19.59 3.71 0.38
C ASP A 173 -19.49 3.62 -1.15
N PRO A 174 -19.99 4.64 -1.89
CA PRO A 174 -20.18 4.54 -3.33
C PRO A 174 -18.87 4.68 -4.11
N MET A 175 -17.82 5.23 -3.49
CA MET A 175 -16.56 5.52 -4.15
C MET A 175 -15.48 5.85 -3.12
N GLN A 176 -14.60 4.89 -2.93
CA GLN A 176 -13.46 4.98 -2.04
C GLN A 176 -12.31 5.84 -2.62
N ASN A 177 -12.16 5.91 -3.95
CA ASN A 177 -11.07 6.59 -4.66
C ASN A 177 -11.56 7.66 -5.67
N PRO A 178 -12.02 8.83 -5.19
CA PRO A 178 -12.48 9.89 -6.09
C PRO A 178 -11.38 10.47 -6.97
N ASP A 179 -10.13 10.51 -6.50
CA ASP A 179 -9.01 11.10 -7.24
C ASP A 179 -8.57 10.18 -8.40
N GLY A 180 -8.48 8.87 -8.13
CA GLY A 180 -8.23 7.87 -9.17
C GLY A 180 -9.35 7.80 -10.20
N ARG A 181 -10.62 7.85 -9.76
CA ARG A 181 -11.77 7.81 -10.67
C ARG A 181 -11.84 9.05 -11.55
N ALA A 182 -11.58 10.24 -11.01
CA ALA A 182 -11.52 11.47 -11.80
C ALA A 182 -10.47 11.37 -12.90
N ARG A 183 -9.30 10.80 -12.58
CA ARG A 183 -8.22 10.56 -13.54
C ARG A 183 -8.64 9.60 -14.64
N PHE A 184 -9.21 8.45 -14.27
CA PHE A 184 -9.71 7.46 -15.22
C PHE A 184 -10.76 8.06 -16.16
N VAL A 185 -11.80 8.69 -15.61
CA VAL A 185 -12.91 9.24 -16.41
C VAL A 185 -12.40 10.29 -17.39
N SER A 186 -11.48 11.16 -16.95
CA SER A 186 -10.85 12.14 -17.84
C SER A 186 -10.11 11.49 -19.01
N GLN A 187 -9.34 10.42 -18.75
CA GLN A 187 -8.60 9.68 -19.78
C GLN A 187 -9.55 8.96 -20.74
N ASN A 188 -10.54 8.24 -20.21
CA ASN A 188 -11.54 7.53 -21.00
C ASN A 188 -12.34 8.49 -21.91
N LEU A 189 -12.72 9.68 -21.42
CA LEU A 189 -13.40 10.70 -22.21
C LEU A 189 -12.54 11.25 -23.37
N VAL A 190 -11.23 11.34 -23.20
CA VAL A 190 -10.32 11.75 -24.29
C VAL A 190 -10.22 10.67 -25.37
N GLY A 191 -10.26 9.39 -24.98
CA GLY A 191 -10.24 8.24 -25.89
C GLY A 191 -11.58 7.89 -26.51
N ALA A 192 -12.69 8.46 -26.01
CA ALA A 192 -14.05 8.07 -26.36
C ALA A 192 -14.38 8.21 -27.85
N ALA A 193 -14.94 7.15 -28.43
CA ALA A 193 -15.53 7.13 -29.76
C ALA A 193 -17.00 7.61 -29.72
N ALA A 194 -17.64 7.70 -30.89
CA ALA A 194 -19.04 8.14 -31.01
C ALA A 194 -20.04 7.21 -30.30
N ALA A 195 -19.65 5.95 -30.11
CA ALA A 195 -20.26 4.95 -29.24
C ALA A 195 -19.11 4.12 -28.65
N GLY A 196 -19.33 3.43 -27.54
CA GLY A 196 -18.29 2.62 -26.90
C GLY A 196 -17.63 1.63 -27.87
N ASP A 197 -16.32 1.77 -28.07
CA ASP A 197 -15.55 0.86 -28.91
C ASP A 197 -15.16 -0.37 -28.10
N ALA A 198 -15.77 -1.52 -28.42
CA ALA A 198 -15.51 -2.76 -27.71
C ALA A 198 -14.11 -3.34 -27.98
N ASN A 199 -13.33 -2.81 -28.92
CA ASN A 199 -12.03 -3.37 -29.25
C ASN A 199 -11.01 -3.14 -28.12
N PRO A 200 -10.43 -4.19 -27.49
CA PRO A 200 -9.49 -4.08 -26.38
C PRO A 200 -8.30 -3.13 -26.55
N VAL A 201 -7.91 -2.82 -27.79
CA VAL A 201 -6.80 -1.90 -28.10
C VAL A 201 -7.24 -0.46 -28.40
N ALA A 202 -8.53 -0.16 -28.26
CA ALA A 202 -9.07 1.19 -28.43
C ALA A 202 -8.49 2.14 -27.38
N ALA A 203 -8.40 3.42 -27.73
CA ALA A 203 -7.91 4.46 -26.83
C ALA A 203 -8.73 4.59 -25.54
N GLU A 204 -9.99 4.17 -25.54
CA GLU A 204 -10.86 4.11 -24.35
C GLU A 204 -10.32 3.17 -23.25
N HIS A 205 -9.54 2.15 -23.63
CA HIS A 205 -9.00 1.12 -22.74
C HIS A 205 -7.50 1.28 -22.44
N ASP A 206 -6.81 2.18 -23.15
CA ASP A 206 -5.38 2.44 -23.00
C ASP A 206 -5.14 3.53 -21.94
N GLU A 207 -5.06 3.12 -20.68
CA GLU A 207 -4.77 4.03 -19.57
C GLU A 207 -3.30 4.49 -19.60
N PRO A 208 -3.01 5.80 -19.73
CA PRO A 208 -1.65 6.30 -19.67
C PRO A 208 -1.11 6.27 -18.23
N TRP A 209 0.19 6.53 -18.07
CA TRP A 209 0.78 6.67 -16.74
C TRP A 209 0.39 8.01 -16.08
N PRO A 210 0.01 8.02 -14.78
CA PRO A 210 -0.50 6.87 -14.04
C PRO A 210 -1.97 6.62 -14.43
N GLY A 211 -2.39 5.36 -14.39
CA GLY A 211 -3.79 5.00 -14.60
C GLY A 211 -4.69 5.43 -13.43
N GLY A 212 -5.97 5.06 -13.49
CA GLY A 212 -6.98 5.40 -12.48
C GLY A 212 -6.91 4.58 -11.19
N ARG A 213 -6.15 3.49 -11.15
CA ARG A 213 -6.14 2.54 -10.03
C ARG A 213 -5.84 3.20 -8.68
N SER A 214 -4.81 4.02 -8.62
CA SER A 214 -4.29 4.58 -7.36
C SER A 214 -4.81 5.99 -7.06
N ASN A 215 -4.72 6.43 -5.80
CA ASN A 215 -5.12 7.78 -5.39
C ASN A 215 -4.14 8.87 -5.89
N HIS A 216 -4.21 10.09 -5.35
CA HIS A 216 -3.33 11.22 -5.73
C HIS A 216 -1.83 10.91 -5.58
N TYR A 217 -1.42 10.34 -4.44
CA TYR A 217 -0.03 9.95 -4.19
C TYR A 217 0.32 8.59 -4.77
N LEU A 218 -0.50 8.04 -5.66
CA LEU A 218 -0.29 6.77 -6.35
C LEU A 218 -0.21 5.55 -5.41
N PHE A 219 -0.90 5.60 -4.27
CA PHE A 219 -1.06 4.44 -3.39
C PHE A 219 -2.18 3.53 -3.89
N ASP A 220 -1.93 2.22 -3.87
CA ASP A 220 -3.00 1.22 -3.86
C ASP A 220 -3.68 1.29 -2.48
N MET A 221 -4.91 1.78 -2.45
CA MET A 221 -5.65 1.96 -1.20
C MET A 221 -6.18 0.65 -0.63
N ASN A 222 -6.22 -0.43 -1.42
CA ASN A 222 -6.51 -1.77 -0.94
C ASN A 222 -5.27 -2.47 -0.32
N ARG A 223 -4.23 -1.69 0.01
CA ARG A 223 -3.05 -2.10 0.78
C ARG A 223 -2.71 -1.17 1.94
N ASP A 224 -3.44 -0.08 2.12
CA ASP A 224 -3.15 0.98 3.09
C ASP A 224 -3.89 0.82 4.43
N TRP A 225 -4.69 -0.24 4.63
CA TRP A 225 -5.65 -0.33 5.73
C TRP A 225 -5.05 -0.31 7.14
N PHE A 226 -3.95 -1.01 7.39
CA PHE A 226 -3.24 -0.91 8.67
C PHE A 226 -2.19 0.21 8.69
N SER A 227 -1.64 0.57 7.53
CA SER A 227 -0.63 1.63 7.40
C SER A 227 -1.24 3.01 7.62
N GLN A 228 -2.50 3.19 7.21
CA GLN A 228 -3.30 4.41 7.26
C GLN A 228 -2.49 5.65 6.89
N SER A 229 -1.73 5.55 5.80
CA SER A 229 -0.91 6.65 5.30
C SER A 229 -1.76 7.69 4.56
N GLN A 230 -2.89 7.26 3.98
CA GLN A 230 -3.77 8.11 3.17
C GLN A 230 -4.98 8.63 3.98
N PRO A 231 -5.43 9.88 3.74
CA PRO A 231 -6.58 10.47 4.44
C PRO A 231 -7.88 9.73 4.16
N GLU A 232 -8.04 9.16 2.96
CA GLU A 232 -9.18 8.35 2.57
C GLU A 232 -9.34 7.13 3.49
N THR A 233 -8.25 6.38 3.69
CA THR A 233 -8.20 5.21 4.58
C THR A 233 -8.42 5.60 6.05
N ARG A 234 -7.74 6.66 6.54
CA ARG A 234 -7.92 7.16 7.91
C ARG A 234 -9.37 7.50 8.22
N GLY A 235 -10.04 8.18 7.28
CA GLY A 235 -11.46 8.47 7.35
C GLY A 235 -12.31 7.22 7.46
N ARG A 236 -12.04 6.24 6.61
CA ARG A 236 -12.82 5.01 6.50
C ARG A 236 -12.68 4.14 7.74
N SER A 237 -11.46 3.93 8.22
CA SER A 237 -11.20 3.20 9.47
C SER A 237 -11.88 3.89 10.66
N LYS A 238 -11.81 5.23 10.75
CA LYS A 238 -12.52 5.98 11.79
C LYS A 238 -14.03 5.76 11.73
N ALA A 239 -14.62 5.80 10.54
CA ALA A 239 -16.05 5.54 10.37
C ALA A 239 -16.39 4.09 10.75
N MET A 240 -15.64 3.09 10.30
CA MET A 240 -15.87 1.70 10.67
C MET A 240 -15.77 1.44 12.16
N LEU A 241 -14.86 2.10 12.89
CA LEU A 241 -14.77 2.02 14.36
C LEU A 241 -15.93 2.72 15.09
N GLU A 242 -16.69 3.56 14.38
CA GLU A 242 -17.90 4.18 14.92
C GLU A 242 -19.14 3.30 14.69
N TRP A 243 -19.18 2.56 13.59
CA TRP A 243 -20.33 1.73 13.19
C TRP A 243 -20.21 0.27 13.57
N PHE A 244 -18.99 -0.26 13.67
CA PHE A 244 -18.69 -1.69 13.86
C PHE A 244 -19.54 -2.60 12.96
N PRO A 245 -19.31 -2.56 11.63
CA PRO A 245 -20.08 -3.38 10.70
C PRO A 245 -19.92 -4.87 10.99
N HIS A 246 -20.97 -5.62 10.71
CA HIS A 246 -20.98 -7.08 10.90
C HIS A 246 -20.64 -7.81 9.59
N VAL A 247 -21.04 -7.23 8.47
CA VAL A 247 -20.79 -7.72 7.11
C VAL A 247 -20.18 -6.57 6.33
N VAL A 248 -19.02 -6.81 5.71
CA VAL A 248 -18.32 -5.85 4.86
C VAL A 248 -18.02 -6.52 3.53
N VAL A 249 -18.34 -5.83 2.43
CA VAL A 249 -17.94 -6.24 1.09
C VAL A 249 -17.15 -5.11 0.45
N ASP A 250 -16.02 -5.44 -0.15
CA ASP A 250 -15.27 -4.55 -1.03
C ASP A 250 -15.45 -5.03 -2.48
N LEU A 251 -16.03 -4.19 -3.34
CA LEU A 251 -16.40 -4.52 -4.71
C LEU A 251 -15.36 -3.93 -5.69
N HIS A 252 -14.64 -4.83 -6.35
CA HIS A 252 -13.50 -4.61 -7.24
C HIS A 252 -13.77 -5.11 -8.66
N GLU A 253 -12.82 -4.89 -9.57
CA GLU A 253 -12.84 -5.44 -10.92
C GLU A 253 -11.51 -6.00 -11.43
N MET A 254 -11.63 -7.02 -12.28
CA MET A 254 -10.56 -7.70 -13.01
C MET A 254 -10.49 -7.26 -14.49
N GLY A 255 -9.57 -7.87 -15.24
CA GLY A 255 -9.54 -7.75 -16.70
C GLY A 255 -10.82 -8.24 -17.38
N GLY A 256 -11.10 -7.73 -18.58
CA GLY A 256 -12.37 -7.96 -19.28
C GLY A 256 -12.61 -9.39 -19.74
N ASP A 257 -11.58 -10.25 -19.78
CA ASP A 257 -11.68 -11.68 -20.08
C ASP A 257 -12.01 -12.56 -18.86
N SER A 258 -12.06 -12.00 -17.65
CA SER A 258 -12.46 -12.73 -16.43
C SER A 258 -13.98 -12.93 -16.35
N SER A 259 -14.47 -13.65 -15.34
CA SER A 259 -15.91 -13.67 -14.98
C SER A 259 -16.13 -12.90 -13.65
N TYR A 260 -17.12 -13.27 -12.85
CA TYR A 260 -17.27 -12.75 -11.48
C TYR A 260 -16.57 -13.66 -10.46
N TYR A 261 -16.02 -13.09 -9.40
CA TYR A 261 -15.55 -13.80 -8.21
C TYR A 261 -16.25 -13.29 -6.97
N PHE A 262 -16.59 -14.23 -6.09
CA PHE A 262 -16.93 -13.96 -4.71
C PHE A 262 -16.35 -15.05 -3.82
N GLY A 263 -16.28 -14.78 -2.52
CA GLY A 263 -15.81 -15.75 -1.54
C GLY A 263 -16.55 -17.10 -1.62
N PRO A 264 -15.96 -18.18 -1.09
CA PRO A 264 -14.85 -18.19 -0.14
C PRO A 264 -13.45 -17.93 -0.76
N PRO A 265 -12.49 -17.42 0.04
CA PRO A 265 -11.13 -17.13 -0.38
C PRO A 265 -10.32 -18.41 -0.67
N ALA A 266 -9.21 -18.22 -1.38
CA ALA A 266 -8.16 -19.19 -1.57
C ALA A 266 -7.37 -19.43 -0.27
N ASP A 267 -6.61 -20.52 -0.25
CA ASP A 267 -5.55 -20.69 0.74
C ASP A 267 -4.34 -19.80 0.37
N PRO A 268 -3.57 -19.30 1.35
CA PRO A 268 -3.72 -19.55 2.78
C PRO A 268 -4.68 -18.54 3.43
N ILE A 269 -5.38 -19.00 4.49
CA ILE A 269 -6.23 -18.12 5.31
C ILE A 269 -5.49 -17.75 6.58
N ASN A 270 -5.49 -16.47 6.96
CA ASN A 270 -4.85 -15.99 8.18
C ASN A 270 -5.32 -16.79 9.42
N PRO A 271 -4.41 -17.22 10.30
CA PRO A 271 -4.73 -18.06 11.45
C PRO A 271 -5.63 -17.37 12.49
N HIS A 272 -5.76 -16.05 12.46
CA HIS A 272 -6.65 -15.30 13.36
C HIS A 272 -8.11 -15.25 12.88
N ILE A 273 -8.41 -15.76 11.67
CA ILE A 273 -9.77 -15.83 11.14
C ILE A 273 -10.51 -17.03 11.72
N THR A 274 -11.58 -16.73 12.45
CA THR A 274 -12.31 -17.72 13.25
C THR A 274 -13.15 -18.67 12.40
N ARG A 275 -13.54 -19.81 12.97
CA ARG A 275 -14.41 -20.79 12.30
C ARG A 275 -15.79 -20.21 11.94
N SER A 276 -16.37 -19.34 12.78
CA SER A 276 -17.65 -18.70 12.49
C SER A 276 -17.53 -17.74 11.31
N GLN A 277 -16.46 -16.95 11.23
CA GLN A 277 -16.19 -16.12 10.07
C GLN A 277 -16.04 -16.95 8.78
N ARG A 278 -15.27 -18.05 8.83
CA ARG A 278 -15.14 -18.98 7.67
C ARG A 278 -16.48 -19.59 7.26
N ALA A 279 -17.32 -19.97 8.22
CA ALA A 279 -18.67 -20.48 7.94
C ALA A 279 -19.57 -19.40 7.32
N ALA A 280 -19.43 -18.14 7.74
CA ALA A 280 -20.15 -17.02 7.14
C ALA A 280 -19.68 -16.73 5.70
N LEU A 281 -18.38 -16.83 5.40
CA LEU A 281 -17.86 -16.72 4.02
C LEU A 281 -18.50 -17.77 3.10
N GLU A 282 -18.63 -19.02 3.56
CA GLU A 282 -19.34 -20.06 2.82
C GLU A 282 -20.83 -19.76 2.65
N LEU A 283 -21.50 -19.21 3.68
CA LEU A 283 -22.91 -18.82 3.62
C LEU A 283 -23.15 -17.77 2.53
N PHE A 284 -22.38 -16.69 2.53
CA PHE A 284 -22.52 -15.62 1.53
C PHE A 284 -22.11 -16.09 0.13
N GLY A 285 -21.02 -16.85 0.01
CA GLY A 285 -20.59 -17.43 -1.26
C GLY A 285 -21.66 -18.30 -1.90
N ARG A 286 -22.33 -19.16 -1.13
CA ARG A 286 -23.43 -20.01 -1.62
C ARG A 286 -24.68 -19.22 -1.98
N ALA A 287 -24.99 -18.16 -1.23
CA ALA A 287 -26.13 -17.30 -1.54
C ALA A 287 -25.91 -16.55 -2.86
N ASN A 288 -24.72 -16.00 -3.08
CA ASN A 288 -24.35 -15.35 -4.34
C ASN A 288 -24.32 -16.35 -5.50
N ALA A 289 -23.71 -17.52 -5.31
CA ALA A 289 -23.74 -18.61 -6.29
C ALA A 289 -25.16 -18.94 -6.74
N ALA A 290 -26.09 -19.18 -5.79
CA ALA A 290 -27.47 -19.50 -6.12
C ALA A 290 -28.17 -18.39 -6.93
N ARG A 291 -27.87 -17.12 -6.65
CA ARG A 291 -28.42 -15.99 -7.40
C ARG A 291 -27.80 -15.84 -8.79
N PHE A 292 -26.50 -16.07 -8.90
CA PHE A 292 -25.80 -16.03 -10.19
C PHE A 292 -26.23 -17.21 -11.08
N ASP A 293 -26.42 -18.40 -10.51
CA ASP A 293 -27.01 -19.57 -11.18
C ASP A 293 -28.42 -19.26 -11.72
N GLU A 294 -29.28 -18.63 -10.91
CA GLU A 294 -30.64 -18.21 -11.33
C GLU A 294 -30.59 -17.27 -12.53
N ARG A 295 -29.60 -16.37 -12.58
CA ARG A 295 -29.44 -15.36 -13.64
C ARG A 295 -28.59 -15.83 -14.82
N GLY A 296 -27.94 -16.99 -14.72
CA GLY A 296 -27.01 -17.49 -15.73
C GLY A 296 -25.67 -16.73 -15.80
N PHE A 297 -25.25 -16.09 -14.71
CA PHE A 297 -24.01 -15.32 -14.67
C PHE A 297 -22.81 -16.21 -14.33
N PRO A 298 -21.70 -16.14 -15.11
CA PRO A 298 -20.52 -16.95 -14.83
C PRO A 298 -19.78 -16.44 -13.60
N TYR A 299 -19.32 -17.36 -12.74
CA TYR A 299 -18.52 -17.03 -11.56
C TYR A 299 -17.51 -18.13 -11.18
N PHE A 300 -16.55 -17.79 -10.31
CA PHE A 300 -15.60 -18.72 -9.68
C PHE A 300 -15.35 -18.39 -8.19
N VAL A 301 -14.72 -19.31 -7.45
CA VAL A 301 -14.42 -19.20 -6.00
C VAL A 301 -13.08 -19.87 -5.67
N ARG A 302 -12.44 -19.55 -4.53
CA ARG A 302 -11.21 -20.19 -3.97
C ARG A 302 -9.90 -20.16 -4.76
N GLU A 303 -9.86 -19.64 -5.97
CA GLU A 303 -8.64 -19.73 -6.80
C GLU A 303 -7.57 -18.68 -6.43
N ASN A 304 -7.79 -17.41 -6.81
CA ASN A 304 -6.68 -16.44 -6.87
C ASN A 304 -6.56 -15.51 -5.67
N TYR A 305 -7.62 -15.34 -4.88
CA TYR A 305 -7.72 -14.30 -3.85
C TYR A 305 -7.68 -14.93 -2.46
N ASP A 306 -6.56 -14.76 -1.75
CA ASP A 306 -6.38 -15.26 -0.39
C ASP A 306 -6.87 -14.28 0.69
N GLU A 307 -6.83 -14.72 1.94
CA GLU A 307 -7.18 -13.92 3.11
C GLU A 307 -6.05 -14.01 4.16
N PHE A 308 -4.79 -13.99 3.70
CA PHE A 308 -3.63 -14.13 4.58
C PHE A 308 -3.11 -12.79 5.10
N TYR A 309 -2.87 -11.84 4.19
CA TYR A 309 -2.34 -10.51 4.51
C TYR A 309 -3.41 -9.60 5.12
N PRO A 310 -3.16 -8.90 6.25
CA PRO A 310 -4.20 -8.15 6.94
C PRO A 310 -4.44 -6.73 6.41
N GLY A 311 -3.77 -6.34 5.32
CA GLY A 311 -3.87 -4.99 4.77
C GLY A 311 -4.89 -4.81 3.65
N TYR A 312 -5.67 -5.84 3.30
CA TYR A 312 -6.81 -5.71 2.39
C TYR A 312 -8.01 -5.07 3.09
N GLY A 313 -8.94 -4.53 2.29
CA GLY A 313 -10.12 -3.83 2.78
C GLY A 313 -11.22 -4.68 3.37
N ASP A 314 -11.25 -5.96 3.01
CA ASP A 314 -12.03 -7.00 3.67
C ASP A 314 -11.31 -7.60 4.89
N SER A 315 -9.99 -7.76 4.84
CA SER A 315 -9.22 -8.35 5.95
C SER A 315 -9.19 -7.47 7.20
N TRP A 316 -8.98 -6.16 7.06
CA TRP A 316 -8.92 -5.27 8.23
C TRP A 316 -10.20 -5.33 9.10
N PRO A 317 -11.43 -5.22 8.55
CA PRO A 317 -12.64 -5.36 9.35
C PRO A 317 -12.86 -6.79 9.88
N ILE A 318 -12.36 -7.84 9.21
CA ILE A 318 -12.36 -9.21 9.75
C ILE A 318 -11.66 -9.25 11.12
N PHE A 319 -10.52 -8.57 11.25
CA PHE A 319 -9.79 -8.53 12.52
C PHE A 319 -10.43 -7.61 13.59
N GLN A 320 -11.44 -6.83 13.20
CA GLN A 320 -12.37 -6.13 14.12
C GLN A 320 -13.62 -6.95 14.46
N GLY A 321 -13.76 -8.15 13.89
CA GLY A 321 -14.84 -9.11 14.17
C GLY A 321 -15.92 -9.20 13.11
N ALA A 322 -15.83 -8.43 12.03
CA ALA A 322 -16.77 -8.53 10.90
C ALA A 322 -16.53 -9.82 10.09
N VAL A 323 -17.46 -10.10 9.18
CA VAL A 323 -17.21 -10.95 8.02
C VAL A 323 -16.90 -10.02 6.85
N GLY A 324 -15.66 -10.07 6.36
CA GLY A 324 -15.19 -9.29 5.21
C GLY A 324 -15.13 -10.15 3.96
N MET A 325 -15.45 -9.58 2.80
CA MET A 325 -15.38 -10.28 1.51
C MET A 325 -14.93 -9.34 0.39
N THR A 326 -14.01 -9.79 -0.46
CA THR A 326 -13.73 -9.19 -1.76
C THR A 326 -14.60 -9.82 -2.84
N TYR A 327 -15.24 -8.99 -3.66
CA TYR A 327 -15.89 -9.40 -4.91
C TYR A 327 -15.18 -8.78 -6.10
N GLU A 328 -14.99 -9.53 -7.18
CA GLU A 328 -14.27 -9.06 -8.36
C GLU A 328 -15.09 -9.32 -9.62
N GLN A 329 -15.43 -8.26 -10.36
CA GLN A 329 -16.19 -8.35 -11.62
C GLN A 329 -15.25 -8.17 -12.82
N ALA A 330 -15.50 -8.85 -13.92
CA ALA A 330 -14.82 -8.53 -15.18
C ALA A 330 -15.10 -7.07 -15.60
N SER A 331 -14.06 -6.29 -15.86
CA SER A 331 -14.22 -4.88 -16.25
C SER A 331 -14.30 -4.70 -17.76
N ALA A 332 -15.27 -3.91 -18.22
CA ALA A 332 -15.25 -3.41 -19.59
C ALA A 332 -14.22 -2.27 -19.80
N ARG A 333 -13.71 -1.64 -18.72
CA ARG A 333 -12.82 -0.46 -18.74
C ARG A 333 -13.18 0.57 -19.81
N GLY A 334 -14.48 0.84 -19.92
CA GLY A 334 -15.13 1.57 -21.00
C GLY A 334 -16.60 1.18 -21.03
N LEU A 335 -17.32 1.48 -22.12
CA LEU A 335 -18.74 1.11 -22.23
C LEU A 335 -18.97 -0.33 -22.72
N ALA A 336 -18.01 -0.89 -23.45
CA ALA A 336 -18.05 -2.26 -23.97
C ALA A 336 -16.63 -2.82 -24.08
N TRP A 337 -16.50 -4.15 -24.02
CA TRP A 337 -15.26 -4.89 -24.18
C TRP A 337 -15.52 -6.19 -24.91
N LYS A 338 -14.81 -6.42 -26.01
CA LYS A 338 -14.87 -7.66 -26.79
C LYS A 338 -13.91 -8.66 -26.18
N ARG A 339 -14.49 -9.71 -25.61
CA ARG A 339 -13.79 -10.82 -24.99
C ARG A 339 -13.13 -11.70 -26.05
N THR A 340 -12.16 -12.48 -25.61
CA THR A 340 -11.38 -13.43 -26.43
C THR A 340 -12.23 -14.56 -27.01
N ASP A 341 -13.34 -14.92 -26.37
CA ASP A 341 -14.34 -15.89 -26.86
C ASP A 341 -15.29 -15.31 -27.94
N GLY A 342 -15.25 -13.99 -28.15
CA GLY A 342 -16.09 -13.27 -29.12
C GLY A 342 -17.31 -12.57 -28.52
N ASP A 343 -17.63 -12.81 -27.24
CA ASP A 343 -18.72 -12.13 -26.54
C ASP A 343 -18.36 -10.66 -26.25
N VAL A 344 -19.38 -9.84 -26.00
CA VAL A 344 -19.20 -8.44 -25.61
C VAL A 344 -19.68 -8.26 -24.18
N LEU A 345 -18.73 -7.97 -23.29
CA LEU A 345 -18.99 -7.53 -21.93
C LEU A 345 -19.31 -6.03 -21.95
N THR A 346 -20.47 -5.62 -21.46
CA THR A 346 -20.82 -4.20 -21.38
C THR A 346 -20.61 -3.65 -19.98
N TYR A 347 -20.45 -2.33 -19.90
CA TYR A 347 -20.46 -1.62 -18.62
C TYR A 347 -21.73 -1.90 -17.79
N ARG A 348 -22.87 -2.00 -18.47
CA ARG A 348 -24.16 -2.35 -17.87
C ARG A 348 -24.17 -3.73 -17.23
N ASP A 349 -23.52 -4.72 -17.86
CA ASP A 349 -23.42 -6.07 -17.28
C ASP A 349 -22.65 -6.04 -15.96
N GLY A 350 -21.52 -5.31 -15.91
CA GLY A 350 -20.75 -5.14 -14.68
C GLY A 350 -21.58 -4.52 -13.54
N ILE A 351 -22.33 -3.47 -13.85
CA ILE A 351 -23.24 -2.81 -12.88
C ILE A 351 -24.28 -3.80 -12.36
N VAL A 352 -24.91 -4.56 -13.24
CA VAL A 352 -25.96 -5.53 -12.87
C VAL A 352 -25.39 -6.67 -12.03
N HIS A 353 -24.20 -7.17 -12.35
CA HIS A 353 -23.57 -8.26 -11.59
C HIS A 353 -23.18 -7.80 -10.18
N HIS A 354 -22.53 -6.65 -10.04
CA HIS A 354 -22.22 -6.07 -8.73
C HIS A 354 -23.48 -5.81 -7.91
N PHE A 355 -24.48 -5.15 -8.52
CA PHE A 355 -25.78 -4.92 -7.88
C PHE A 355 -26.41 -6.23 -7.38
N THR A 356 -26.37 -7.28 -8.21
CA THR A 356 -26.91 -8.60 -7.84
C THR A 356 -26.22 -9.19 -6.62
N ALA A 357 -24.90 -9.16 -6.61
CA ALA A 357 -24.10 -9.67 -5.50
C ALA A 357 -24.34 -8.86 -4.22
N ALA A 358 -24.29 -7.53 -4.31
CA ALA A 358 -24.51 -6.62 -3.19
C ALA A 358 -25.90 -6.79 -2.56
N MET A 359 -26.96 -6.82 -3.37
CA MET A 359 -28.34 -7.01 -2.89
C MET A 359 -28.56 -8.40 -2.30
N THR A 360 -27.95 -9.43 -2.89
CA THR A 360 -27.99 -10.80 -2.35
C THR A 360 -27.28 -10.88 -1.01
N THR A 361 -26.15 -10.21 -0.85
CA THR A 361 -25.44 -10.10 0.42
C THR A 361 -26.27 -9.35 1.45
N ALA A 362 -26.85 -8.19 1.13
CA ALA A 362 -27.71 -7.45 2.04
C ALA A 362 -28.92 -8.28 2.49
N SER A 363 -29.57 -9.00 1.56
CA SER A 363 -30.68 -9.89 1.91
C SER A 363 -30.23 -11.08 2.76
N THR A 364 -29.06 -11.66 2.48
CA THR A 364 -28.53 -12.79 3.25
C THR A 364 -28.15 -12.37 4.65
N ALA A 365 -27.54 -11.19 4.81
CA ALA A 365 -27.25 -10.59 6.10
C ALA A 365 -28.54 -10.37 6.90
N ALA A 366 -29.55 -9.75 6.28
CA ALA A 366 -30.85 -9.48 6.90
C ALA A 366 -31.54 -10.78 7.39
N ARG A 367 -31.54 -11.84 6.59
CA ARG A 367 -32.13 -13.14 6.97
C ARG A 367 -31.37 -13.86 8.09
N ASN A 368 -30.10 -13.53 8.29
CA ASN A 368 -29.21 -14.14 9.29
C ASN A 368 -28.79 -13.16 10.40
N ARG A 369 -29.54 -12.06 10.58
CA ARG A 369 -29.21 -10.94 11.47
C ARG A 369 -28.74 -11.38 12.85
N GLU A 370 -29.53 -12.19 13.56
CA GLU A 370 -29.20 -12.56 14.94
C GLU A 370 -27.87 -13.34 15.03
N THR A 371 -27.65 -14.28 14.11
CA THR A 371 -26.43 -15.10 14.07
C THR A 371 -25.20 -14.22 13.82
N LEU A 372 -25.25 -13.32 12.84
CA LEU A 372 -24.12 -12.45 12.49
C LEU A 372 -23.78 -11.47 13.61
N VAL A 373 -24.80 -10.89 14.27
CA VAL A 373 -24.60 -9.99 15.43
C VAL A 373 -24.03 -10.76 16.62
N ARG A 374 -24.49 -12.00 16.85
CA ARG A 374 -23.96 -12.88 17.89
C ARG A 374 -22.52 -13.30 17.63
N ASP A 375 -22.19 -13.70 16.41
CA ASP A 375 -20.84 -14.13 16.04
C ASP A 375 -19.83 -12.99 16.16
N PHE A 376 -20.21 -11.77 15.79
CA PHE A 376 -19.40 -10.57 16.03
C PHE A 376 -19.12 -10.35 17.52
N PHE A 377 -20.15 -10.42 18.38
CA PHE A 377 -19.98 -10.30 19.83
C PHE A 377 -19.08 -11.40 20.40
N GLU A 378 -19.29 -12.66 20.00
CA GLU A 378 -18.50 -13.80 20.46
C GLU A 378 -17.05 -13.73 19.97
N TYR A 379 -16.80 -13.21 18.76
CA TYR A 379 -15.45 -12.90 18.29
C TYR A 379 -14.74 -11.94 19.25
N ARG A 380 -15.35 -10.80 19.58
CA ARG A 380 -14.78 -9.78 20.47
C ARG A 380 -14.55 -10.34 21.88
N ARG A 381 -15.53 -11.07 22.41
CA ARG A 381 -15.47 -11.68 23.75
C ARG A 381 -14.32 -12.68 23.85
N THR A 382 -14.22 -13.58 22.88
CA THR A 382 -13.16 -14.60 22.87
C THR A 382 -11.78 -13.99 22.63
N ALA A 383 -11.66 -12.89 21.87
CA ALA A 383 -10.39 -12.17 21.74
C ALA A 383 -9.88 -11.62 23.09
N VAL A 384 -10.78 -11.06 23.92
CA VAL A 384 -10.44 -10.61 25.27
C VAL A 384 -9.97 -11.80 26.13
N GLU A 385 -10.72 -12.91 26.12
CA GLU A 385 -10.37 -14.11 26.90
C GLU A 385 -9.03 -14.74 26.49
N GLU A 386 -8.75 -14.77 25.18
CA GLU A 386 -7.45 -15.20 24.65
C GLU A 386 -6.33 -14.29 25.15
N GLY A 387 -6.55 -12.98 25.20
CA GLY A 387 -5.60 -12.01 25.73
C GLY A 387 -5.36 -12.13 27.24
N GLU A 388 -6.37 -12.51 28.01
CA GLU A 388 -6.27 -12.74 29.45
C GLU A 388 -5.53 -14.03 29.81
N LYS A 389 -5.66 -15.07 28.97
CA LYS A 389 -5.15 -16.42 29.25
C LYS A 389 -3.87 -16.76 28.48
N GLY A 390 -3.58 -16.04 27.40
CA GLY A 390 -2.48 -16.30 26.49
C GLY A 390 -1.10 -16.12 27.10
N ALA A 391 -0.09 -16.61 26.38
CA ALA A 391 1.32 -16.48 26.74
C ALA A 391 1.82 -15.02 26.70
N VAL A 392 1.21 -14.20 25.84
CA VAL A 392 1.45 -12.76 25.75
C VAL A 392 0.19 -12.02 26.18
N ARG A 393 0.25 -11.41 27.37
CA ARG A 393 -0.86 -10.61 27.94
C ARG A 393 -0.64 -9.11 27.75
N GLU A 394 0.60 -8.67 27.63
CA GLU A 394 0.92 -7.27 27.39
C GLU A 394 2.18 -7.13 26.53
N TYR A 395 2.13 -6.21 25.57
CA TYR A 395 3.26 -5.76 24.76
C TYR A 395 3.81 -4.47 25.34
N VAL A 396 5.13 -4.37 25.44
CA VAL A 396 5.85 -3.17 25.88
C VAL A 396 6.77 -2.70 24.77
N ILE A 397 6.36 -1.62 24.12
CA ILE A 397 7.07 -0.95 23.03
C ILE A 397 8.11 -0.02 23.66
N VAL A 398 9.39 -0.35 23.48
CA VAL A 398 10.52 0.34 24.10
C VAL A 398 10.96 1.51 23.21
N PRO A 399 11.12 2.74 23.74
CA PRO A 399 11.50 3.89 22.93
C PRO A 399 12.86 3.78 22.20
N GLY A 400 13.79 2.96 22.69
CA GLY A 400 15.07 2.71 22.01
C GLY A 400 15.94 3.97 21.81
N GLN A 401 16.77 3.94 20.77
CA GLN A 401 17.65 5.07 20.37
C GLN A 401 16.88 6.19 19.65
N ASP A 402 15.81 5.83 18.93
CA ASP A 402 14.88 6.78 18.29
C ASP A 402 13.47 6.63 18.89
N PRO A 403 13.16 7.38 19.97
CA PRO A 403 11.84 7.40 20.59
C PRO A 403 10.70 7.78 19.65
N SER A 404 10.99 8.44 18.52
CA SER A 404 9.96 8.87 17.57
C SER A 404 9.35 7.68 16.82
N ARG A 405 10.13 6.63 16.53
CA ARG A 405 9.65 5.40 15.88
C ARG A 405 8.69 4.62 16.79
N ALA A 406 9.05 4.47 18.07
CA ALA A 406 8.16 3.84 19.06
C ALA A 406 6.85 4.62 19.25
N ALA A 407 6.92 5.96 19.27
CA ALA A 407 5.74 6.79 19.33
C ALA A 407 4.89 6.72 18.05
N ALA A 408 5.51 6.60 16.87
CA ALA A 408 4.82 6.39 15.60
C ALA A 408 4.10 5.04 15.56
N LEU A 409 4.74 3.97 16.01
CA LEU A 409 4.12 2.65 16.13
C LEU A 409 2.92 2.68 17.10
N ALA A 410 3.10 3.27 18.29
CA ALA A 410 2.02 3.40 19.26
C ALA A 410 0.81 4.17 18.73
N ARG A 411 1.04 5.25 17.96
CA ARG A 411 -0.03 6.00 17.28
C ARG A 411 -0.69 5.21 16.16
N SER A 412 0.10 4.48 15.36
CA SER A 412 -0.42 3.61 14.29
C SER A 412 -1.37 2.55 14.86
N LEU A 413 -1.02 1.93 15.99
CA LEU A 413 -1.92 1.02 16.69
C LEU A 413 -3.20 1.74 17.19
N ALA A 414 -3.06 2.90 17.81
CA ALA A 414 -4.20 3.67 18.31
C ALA A 414 -5.18 4.07 17.20
N LEU A 415 -4.69 4.43 16.01
CA LEU A 415 -5.49 4.74 14.82
C LEU A 415 -6.34 3.54 14.36
N GLN A 416 -5.93 2.32 14.68
CA GLN A 416 -6.65 1.09 14.37
C GLN A 416 -7.68 0.71 15.45
N GLY A 417 -7.90 1.56 16.45
CA GLY A 417 -8.82 1.27 17.56
C GLY A 417 -8.22 0.33 18.61
N ILE A 418 -6.90 0.14 18.62
CA ILE A 418 -6.19 -0.59 19.66
C ILE A 418 -5.90 0.36 20.82
N GLU A 419 -6.23 -0.08 22.04
CA GLU A 419 -5.93 0.65 23.26
C GLU A 419 -4.43 0.58 23.56
N VAL A 420 -3.77 1.73 23.52
CA VAL A 420 -2.35 1.90 23.86
C VAL A 420 -2.19 2.94 24.97
N ARG A 421 -1.32 2.67 25.93
CA ARG A 421 -1.03 3.55 27.07
C ARG A 421 0.47 3.86 27.12
N ARG A 422 0.84 5.08 27.49
CA ARG A 422 2.23 5.48 27.75
C ARG A 422 2.52 5.42 29.23
N ALA A 423 3.53 4.66 29.65
CA ALA A 423 3.94 4.59 31.04
C ALA A 423 4.52 5.94 31.51
N ASP A 424 4.00 6.46 32.62
CA ASP A 424 4.43 7.73 33.22
C ASP A 424 5.62 7.55 34.17
N GLU A 425 5.97 6.30 34.47
CA GLU A 425 7.04 5.90 35.38
C GLU A 425 7.84 4.72 34.80
N PRO A 426 9.09 4.49 35.27
CA PRO A 426 9.87 3.32 34.89
C PRO A 426 9.17 2.02 35.32
N LEU A 427 9.34 0.97 34.52
CA LEU A 427 8.70 -0.33 34.75
C LEU A 427 9.71 -1.47 34.67
N LYS A 428 9.45 -2.56 35.40
CA LYS A 428 10.35 -3.72 35.47
C LYS A 428 9.72 -4.93 34.79
N ILE A 429 10.38 -5.49 33.79
CA ILE A 429 9.94 -6.70 33.06
C ILE A 429 11.14 -7.62 32.88
N GLY A 430 10.99 -8.90 33.25
CA GLY A 430 12.04 -9.90 33.02
C GLY A 430 13.40 -9.57 33.64
N GLY A 431 13.43 -8.78 34.72
CA GLY A 431 14.66 -8.29 35.35
C GLY A 431 15.25 -7.01 34.73
N ARG A 432 14.76 -6.59 33.56
CA ARG A 432 15.13 -5.32 32.91
C ARG A 432 14.28 -4.17 33.44
N VAL A 433 14.90 -3.02 33.67
CA VAL A 433 14.21 -1.76 33.93
C VAL A 433 14.06 -1.03 32.60
N VAL A 434 12.81 -0.79 32.20
CA VAL A 434 12.46 0.03 31.04
C VAL A 434 12.12 1.42 31.57
N PRO A 435 12.70 2.50 31.01
CA PRO A 435 12.44 3.86 31.48
C PRO A 435 10.99 4.28 31.24
N ALA A 436 10.57 5.34 31.94
CA ALA A 436 9.29 5.99 31.67
C ALA A 436 9.18 6.40 30.20
N GLY A 437 7.95 6.42 29.67
CA GLY A 437 7.67 6.77 28.28
C GLY A 437 7.55 5.59 27.32
N ALA A 438 7.78 4.35 27.78
CA ALA A 438 7.42 3.15 27.02
C ALA A 438 5.90 3.07 26.79
N PHE A 439 5.50 2.43 25.70
CA PHE A 439 4.09 2.23 25.38
C PHE A 439 3.66 0.79 25.68
N LEU A 440 2.44 0.65 26.17
CA LEU A 440 1.85 -0.58 26.67
C LEU A 440 0.58 -0.87 25.88
N ALA A 441 0.49 -2.07 25.31
CA ALA A 441 -0.72 -2.55 24.64
C ALA A 441 -1.13 -3.89 25.26
N SER A 442 -2.25 -3.90 25.97
CA SER A 442 -2.81 -5.11 26.57
C SER A 442 -3.37 -6.01 25.48
N ASN A 443 -3.11 -7.31 25.53
CA ASN A 443 -3.74 -8.25 24.61
C ASN A 443 -5.20 -8.55 25.01
N ALA A 444 -5.56 -8.31 26.27
CA ALA A 444 -6.91 -8.48 26.82
C ALA A 444 -7.84 -7.30 26.42
N GLN A 445 -8.07 -7.14 25.12
CA GLN A 445 -8.92 -6.10 24.55
C GLN A 445 -9.70 -6.61 23.32
N PRO A 446 -10.79 -5.94 22.91
CA PRO A 446 -11.65 -6.43 21.82
C PRO A 446 -10.94 -6.49 20.45
N ALA A 447 -9.87 -5.72 20.26
CA ALA A 447 -9.00 -5.74 19.08
C ALA A 447 -7.75 -6.64 19.25
N GLY A 448 -7.71 -7.51 20.26
CA GLY A 448 -6.52 -8.30 20.61
C GLY A 448 -5.96 -9.16 19.46
N ARG A 449 -6.83 -9.74 18.61
CA ARG A 449 -6.37 -10.50 17.44
C ARG A 449 -5.71 -9.62 16.37
N LEU A 450 -6.23 -8.41 16.12
CA LEU A 450 -5.57 -7.44 15.25
C LEU A 450 -4.22 -7.01 15.83
N LEU A 451 -4.17 -6.72 17.13
CA LEU A 451 -2.93 -6.37 17.83
C LEU A 451 -1.86 -7.45 17.65
N ARG A 452 -2.21 -8.73 17.85
CA ARG A 452 -1.31 -9.86 17.59
C ARG A 452 -0.90 -9.95 16.13
N ASN A 453 -1.85 -9.84 15.20
CA ASN A 453 -1.56 -9.92 13.78
C ASN A 453 -0.56 -8.84 13.30
N LEU A 454 -0.52 -7.69 13.98
CA LEU A 454 0.40 -6.58 13.64
C LEU A 454 1.72 -6.61 14.42
N LEU A 455 1.75 -7.16 15.64
CA LEU A 455 2.93 -7.13 16.52
C LEU A 455 3.68 -8.46 16.63
N ASP A 456 3.01 -9.59 16.38
CA ASP A 456 3.68 -10.89 16.40
C ASP A 456 4.78 -10.86 15.32
N ALA A 457 5.97 -11.39 15.67
CA ALA A 457 7.09 -11.40 14.74
C ALA A 457 6.78 -12.28 13.52
N HIS A 458 5.98 -13.34 13.69
CA HIS A 458 5.67 -14.30 12.65
C HIS A 458 4.19 -14.70 12.69
N THR A 459 3.55 -14.67 11.51
CA THR A 459 2.22 -15.23 11.26
C THR A 459 2.40 -16.52 10.48
N ALA A 460 1.96 -17.64 11.05
CA ALA A 460 2.14 -18.95 10.43
C ALA A 460 1.23 -19.13 9.21
N GLN A 461 1.81 -19.61 8.11
CA GLN A 461 1.08 -20.18 6.97
C GLN A 461 0.89 -21.68 7.19
N ASP A 462 -0.15 -22.25 6.57
CA ASP A 462 -0.37 -23.69 6.62
C ASP A 462 0.80 -24.47 5.99
N GLU A 463 1.31 -25.49 6.68
CA GLU A 463 2.48 -26.24 6.22
C GLU A 463 2.23 -27.00 4.90
N ALA A 464 1.00 -27.49 4.68
CA ALA A 464 0.66 -28.18 3.45
C ALA A 464 0.62 -27.19 2.28
N PHE A 465 0.07 -26.00 2.50
CA PHE A 465 0.12 -24.91 1.52
C PHE A 465 1.56 -24.57 1.14
N VAL A 466 2.46 -24.33 2.11
CA VAL A 466 3.87 -23.98 1.83
C VAL A 466 4.58 -25.10 1.05
N LYS A 467 4.34 -26.37 1.40
CA LYS A 467 4.90 -27.52 0.67
C LYS A 467 4.39 -27.61 -0.76
N GLU A 468 3.12 -27.29 -0.99
CA GLU A 468 2.55 -27.25 -2.34
C GLU A 468 3.16 -26.11 -3.16
N GLN A 469 3.33 -24.92 -2.56
CA GLN A 469 4.00 -23.81 -3.25
C GLN A 469 5.46 -24.13 -3.59
N ASP A 470 6.20 -24.84 -2.71
CA ASP A 470 7.55 -25.32 -3.04
C ASP A 470 7.53 -26.31 -4.21
N ARG A 471 6.56 -27.23 -4.24
CA ARG A 471 6.39 -28.20 -5.34
C ARG A 471 6.10 -27.49 -6.66
N ARG A 472 5.16 -26.54 -6.67
CA ARG A 472 4.80 -25.74 -7.85
C ARG A 472 5.99 -24.95 -8.38
N ARG A 473 6.71 -24.27 -7.50
CA ARG A 473 7.94 -23.54 -7.81
C ARG A 473 8.99 -24.44 -8.45
N ARG A 474 9.26 -25.63 -7.89
CA ARG A 474 10.21 -26.61 -8.47
C ARG A 474 9.79 -27.09 -9.86
N LEU A 475 8.49 -27.05 -10.16
CA LEU A 475 7.93 -27.36 -11.48
C LEU A 475 7.81 -26.12 -12.40
N ARG A 476 8.31 -24.95 -11.98
CA ARG A 476 8.22 -23.68 -12.71
C ARG A 476 6.76 -23.25 -12.97
N LEU A 477 5.85 -23.61 -12.07
CA LEU A 477 4.47 -23.12 -12.05
C LEU A 477 4.41 -21.84 -11.21
N ASN A 478 3.43 -20.98 -11.51
CA ASN A 478 3.14 -19.82 -10.65
C ASN A 478 2.72 -20.31 -9.26
N ASP A 479 3.25 -19.67 -8.22
CA ASP A 479 2.75 -19.84 -6.87
C ASP A 479 1.38 -19.19 -6.71
N GLU A 480 0.69 -19.58 -5.64
CA GLU A 480 -0.65 -19.12 -5.27
C GLU A 480 -0.57 -18.16 -4.07
N ILE A 481 0.57 -17.46 -3.89
CA ILE A 481 0.74 -16.47 -2.84
C ILE A 481 0.31 -15.11 -3.42
N TYR A 482 -0.80 -14.56 -2.91
CA TYR A 482 -1.41 -13.39 -3.54
C TYR A 482 -0.70 -12.07 -3.21
N ASP A 483 -0.12 -11.94 -2.00
CA ASP A 483 0.60 -10.74 -1.56
C ASP A 483 1.80 -11.10 -0.64
N ILE A 484 2.28 -10.16 0.18
CA ILE A 484 3.45 -10.39 1.02
C ILE A 484 3.17 -11.40 2.15
N THR A 485 4.17 -12.21 2.48
CA THR A 485 4.09 -13.22 3.56
C THR A 485 4.49 -12.71 4.94
N ALA A 486 4.93 -11.45 5.08
CA ALA A 486 5.28 -10.84 6.37
C ALA A 486 5.07 -9.32 6.43
N TRP A 487 4.66 -8.82 7.60
CA TRP A 487 4.28 -7.41 7.82
C TRP A 487 4.45 -6.92 9.28
N SER A 488 5.18 -7.65 10.14
CA SER A 488 5.32 -7.32 11.57
C SER A 488 5.80 -5.87 11.77
N LEU A 489 4.95 -5.04 12.37
CA LEU A 489 5.21 -3.60 12.53
C LEU A 489 6.44 -3.31 13.40
N PRO A 490 6.69 -4.02 14.54
CA PRO A 490 7.91 -3.83 15.31
C PRO A 490 9.19 -3.99 14.50
N LEU A 491 9.22 -4.97 13.58
CA LEU A 491 10.40 -5.23 12.75
C LEU A 491 10.60 -4.11 11.72
N VAL A 492 9.57 -3.74 10.96
CA VAL A 492 9.72 -2.71 9.90
C VAL A 492 9.80 -1.27 10.45
N PHE A 493 9.43 -1.06 11.72
CA PHE A 493 9.69 0.18 12.46
C PHE A 493 11.04 0.16 13.18
N ASP A 494 11.72 -0.99 13.25
CA ASP A 494 12.93 -1.20 14.04
C ASP A 494 12.76 -0.70 15.50
N VAL A 495 11.71 -1.22 16.14
CA VAL A 495 11.33 -0.91 17.52
C VAL A 495 11.28 -2.18 18.33
N GLU A 496 12.05 -2.21 19.42
CA GLU A 496 12.02 -3.31 20.36
C GLU A 496 10.67 -3.42 21.07
N VAL A 497 10.09 -4.62 21.04
CA VAL A 497 8.87 -4.95 21.78
C VAL A 497 9.15 -6.11 22.73
N ILE A 498 8.92 -5.89 24.02
CA ILE A 498 9.02 -6.92 25.07
C ILE A 498 7.62 -7.45 25.37
N THR A 499 7.45 -8.76 25.36
CA THR A 499 6.18 -9.41 25.75
C THR A 499 6.17 -9.75 27.24
N SER A 500 5.03 -9.54 27.91
CA SER A 500 4.81 -9.94 29.30
C SER A 500 3.70 -11.00 29.39
N PRO A 501 3.90 -12.10 30.14
CA PRO A 501 2.85 -13.08 30.43
C PRO A 501 1.88 -12.62 31.52
N ALA A 502 2.07 -11.42 32.06
CA ALA A 502 1.21 -10.80 33.07
C ALA A 502 0.83 -9.37 32.67
N ALA A 503 -0.35 -8.92 33.09
CA ALA A 503 -0.73 -7.52 32.97
C ALA A 503 0.15 -6.65 33.88
N LEU A 504 0.52 -5.47 33.40
CA LEU A 504 1.42 -4.53 34.06
C LEU A 504 0.61 -3.40 34.69
N ALA A 505 0.56 -3.40 36.02
CA ALA A 505 -0.03 -2.34 36.81
C ALA A 505 1.00 -1.21 37.03
N VAL A 506 1.02 -0.25 36.10
CA VAL A 506 1.84 0.96 36.19
C VAL A 506 1.00 2.19 35.89
N LYS A 507 1.38 3.34 36.46
CA LYS A 507 0.77 4.61 36.10
C LYS A 507 1.03 4.89 34.62
N ALA A 508 -0.04 5.05 33.85
CA ALA A 508 0.05 5.27 32.41
C ALA A 508 -1.10 6.13 31.90
N SER A 509 -0.80 6.91 30.85
CA SER A 509 -1.75 7.79 30.18
C SER A 509 -2.15 7.22 28.81
N PRO A 510 -3.41 7.34 28.35
CA PRO A 510 -3.81 6.83 27.04
C PRO A 510 -3.09 7.56 25.90
N VAL A 511 -2.75 6.83 24.84
CA VAL A 511 -2.26 7.41 23.58
C VAL A 511 -3.48 7.74 22.71
N PRO A 512 -3.69 9.03 22.34
CA PRO A 512 -4.80 9.38 21.47
C PRO A 512 -4.57 8.88 20.04
N ALA A 513 -5.64 8.38 19.40
CA ALA A 513 -5.62 8.05 17.97
C ALA A 513 -5.43 9.30 17.09
N ASN A 514 -6.04 10.42 17.49
CA ASN A 514 -5.97 11.70 16.78
C ASN A 514 -5.24 12.74 17.64
N GLY A 515 -4.01 13.08 17.26
CA GLY A 515 -3.22 14.14 17.86
C GLY A 515 -1.96 14.36 17.02
N GLU A 516 -1.55 15.61 16.84
CA GLU A 516 -0.26 15.90 16.20
C GLU A 516 0.85 15.15 16.96
N ALA A 517 1.81 14.57 16.24
CA ALA A 517 2.96 13.89 16.83
C ALA A 517 3.81 14.78 17.75
N GLY A 518 3.54 16.09 17.74
CA GLY A 518 4.28 17.09 18.49
C GLY A 518 4.06 17.03 19.98
N ARG A 519 5.11 17.37 20.74
CA ARG A 519 5.01 17.58 22.18
C ARG A 519 4.18 18.84 22.44
N SER A 520 3.29 18.81 23.42
CA SER A 520 2.66 20.03 23.96
C SER A 520 3.75 20.96 24.50
N GLY A 521 4.13 21.97 23.72
CA GLY A 521 5.20 22.90 24.08
C GLY A 521 5.84 23.58 22.86
N SER A 522 5.15 24.52 22.22
CA SER A 522 5.69 25.35 21.12
C SER A 522 6.51 26.55 21.62
N GLY A 523 7.06 26.46 22.84
CA GLY A 523 7.80 27.56 23.47
C GLY A 523 9.24 27.67 22.95
N PRO A 524 9.94 28.78 23.26
CA PRO A 524 11.37 28.89 22.99
C PRO A 524 12.17 27.77 23.67
N LEU A 525 13.23 27.33 23.01
CA LEU A 525 14.20 26.41 23.63
C LEU A 525 14.92 27.06 24.81
N PRO A 526 15.43 26.27 25.77
CA PRO A 526 16.33 26.78 26.79
C PRO A 526 17.51 27.54 26.15
N PRO A 527 17.99 28.64 26.75
CA PRO A 527 19.10 29.40 26.20
C PRO A 527 20.38 28.55 26.11
N ALA A 528 21.18 28.78 25.07
CA ALA A 528 22.47 28.14 24.85
C ALA A 528 23.50 29.18 24.40
N LYS A 529 24.75 29.08 24.87
CA LYS A 529 25.85 29.99 24.46
C LYS A 529 26.46 29.58 23.11
N VAL A 530 26.54 28.28 22.84
CA VAL A 530 27.18 27.76 21.61
C VAL A 530 26.15 27.31 20.59
N GLY A 531 25.13 26.56 21.00
CA GLY A 531 24.15 26.01 20.07
C GLY A 531 23.29 24.90 20.65
N TYR A 532 22.63 24.18 19.74
CA TYR A 532 21.81 23.02 20.05
C TYR A 532 22.33 21.79 19.31
N LEU A 533 22.37 20.65 20.01
CA LEU A 533 22.62 19.35 19.42
C LEU A 533 21.32 18.57 19.34
N LEU A 534 20.99 18.05 18.16
CA LEU A 534 19.81 17.23 17.91
C LEU A 534 20.29 15.83 17.49
N PRO A 535 20.12 14.80 18.34
CA PRO A 535 20.42 13.42 17.99
C PRO A 535 19.65 13.01 16.73
N TRP A 536 20.33 12.32 15.81
CA TRP A 536 19.73 11.99 14.51
C TRP A 536 18.73 10.83 14.62
N GLY A 537 17.63 10.94 13.89
CA GLY A 537 16.48 10.03 13.86
C GLY A 537 15.37 10.62 12.98
N SER A 538 14.24 9.91 12.82
CA SER A 538 13.16 10.33 11.91
C SER A 538 12.60 11.71 12.24
N ALA A 539 12.27 11.96 13.52
CA ALA A 539 11.80 13.27 13.97
C ALA A 539 12.81 14.39 13.72
N THR A 540 14.10 14.13 13.95
CA THR A 540 15.16 15.12 13.73
C THR A 540 15.36 15.41 12.25
N ALA A 541 15.27 14.40 11.37
CA ALA A 541 15.35 14.60 9.92
C ALA A 541 14.22 15.53 9.42
N SER A 542 12.98 15.32 9.87
CA SER A 542 11.85 16.21 9.54
C SER A 542 12.05 17.63 10.10
N ALA A 543 12.51 17.75 11.35
CA ALA A 543 12.81 19.04 11.97
C ALA A 543 13.92 19.80 11.23
N VAL A 544 14.97 19.10 10.80
CA VAL A 544 16.11 19.69 10.06
C VAL A 544 15.67 20.11 8.67
N ALA A 545 14.88 19.30 7.97
CA ALA A 545 14.33 19.67 6.67
C ALA A 545 13.53 20.99 6.77
N GLU A 546 12.66 21.13 7.78
CA GLU A 546 11.91 22.37 7.99
C GLU A 546 12.79 23.54 8.43
N ALA A 547 13.75 23.31 9.33
CA ALA A 547 14.69 24.33 9.79
C ALA A 547 15.48 24.93 8.63
N LEU A 548 16.00 24.08 7.73
CA LEU A 548 16.74 24.51 6.53
C LEU A 548 15.86 25.37 5.60
N ARG A 549 14.61 24.97 5.36
CA ARG A 549 13.65 25.78 4.57
C ARG A 549 13.29 27.11 5.24
N SER A 550 13.31 27.14 6.56
CA SER A 550 13.08 28.34 7.37
C SER A 550 14.32 29.25 7.47
N GLY A 551 15.41 28.91 6.77
CA GLY A 551 16.65 29.69 6.75
C GLY A 551 17.55 29.48 7.97
N ILE A 552 17.23 28.50 8.83
CA ILE A 552 18.10 28.12 9.95
C ILE A 552 19.28 27.33 9.39
N ARG A 553 20.49 27.79 9.69
CA ARG A 553 21.73 27.10 9.31
C ARG A 553 21.96 25.93 10.23
N VAL A 554 21.97 24.73 9.64
CA VAL A 554 22.20 23.46 10.31
C VAL A 554 23.48 22.82 9.78
N ARG A 555 24.25 22.21 10.68
CA ARG A 555 25.39 21.37 10.35
C ARG A 555 25.15 19.95 10.81
N GLN A 556 25.92 19.01 10.30
CA GLN A 556 25.81 17.61 10.69
C GLN A 556 27.20 17.08 11.08
N ALA A 557 27.24 16.26 12.12
CA ALA A 557 28.44 15.56 12.56
C ALA A 557 28.64 14.27 11.75
N GLY A 558 29.75 14.18 11.00
CA GLY A 558 30.11 13.00 10.22
C GLY A 558 30.84 11.91 10.99
N LYS A 559 31.16 12.15 12.27
CA LYS A 559 31.69 11.16 13.20
C LYS A 559 31.06 11.35 14.59
N PRO A 560 31.09 10.33 15.46
CA PRO A 560 30.58 10.46 16.81
C PRO A 560 31.33 11.53 17.62
N LEU A 561 30.62 12.12 18.59
CA LEU A 561 31.18 13.06 19.56
C LEU A 561 30.55 12.87 20.95
N ALA A 562 31.23 13.33 21.98
CA ALA A 562 30.67 13.47 23.32
C ALA A 562 30.89 14.90 23.84
N ILE A 563 29.86 15.49 24.43
CA ILE A 563 29.96 16.80 25.06
C ILE A 563 29.08 16.86 26.31
N ALA A 564 29.62 17.44 27.38
CA ALA A 564 28.98 17.51 28.69
C ALA A 564 28.49 16.13 29.19
N GLY A 565 29.29 15.07 28.96
CA GLY A 565 29.01 13.71 29.38
C GLY A 565 27.94 12.97 28.57
N ARG A 566 27.38 13.57 27.50
CA ARG A 566 26.43 12.90 26.59
C ARG A 566 27.10 12.53 25.27
N LYS A 567 26.89 11.29 24.81
CA LYS A 567 27.36 10.78 23.52
C LYS A 567 26.33 11.02 22.43
N TYR A 568 26.84 11.30 21.24
CA TYR A 568 26.08 11.60 20.04
C TYR A 568 26.67 10.82 18.87
N GLY A 569 25.82 10.11 18.12
CA GLY A 569 26.22 9.34 16.95
C GLY A 569 26.46 10.22 15.71
N ILE A 570 26.93 9.56 14.64
CA ILE A 570 26.97 10.14 13.29
C ILE A 570 25.56 10.62 12.92
N GLY A 571 25.47 11.74 12.20
CA GLY A 571 24.19 12.34 11.84
C GLY A 571 23.76 13.48 12.75
N THR A 572 24.30 13.56 13.96
CA THR A 572 23.85 14.56 14.95
C THR A 572 23.84 15.96 14.34
N ALA A 573 22.66 16.58 14.33
CA ALA A 573 22.49 17.91 13.79
C ALA A 573 22.95 18.95 14.81
N ILE A 574 23.68 19.94 14.34
CA ILE A 574 24.33 20.99 15.12
C ILE A 574 23.79 22.32 14.61
N VAL A 575 23.09 23.04 15.49
CA VAL A 575 22.53 24.38 15.18
C VAL A 575 23.23 25.41 16.05
N ARG A 576 24.20 26.13 15.48
CA ARG A 576 25.02 27.09 16.24
C ARG A 576 24.34 28.45 16.37
N VAL A 577 24.42 29.03 17.56
CA VAL A 577 23.92 30.39 17.83
C VAL A 577 24.69 31.42 17.01
N SER A 578 26.02 31.29 16.92
CA SER A 578 26.88 32.21 16.14
C SER A 578 26.60 32.21 14.64
N GLU A 579 25.98 31.16 14.12
CA GLU A 579 25.59 31.03 12.71
C GLU A 579 24.12 31.34 12.49
N ASN A 580 23.35 31.70 13.49
CA ASN A 580 21.93 31.93 13.32
C ASN A 580 21.53 33.29 13.90
N ARG A 581 20.29 33.68 13.62
CA ARG A 581 19.74 34.92 14.17
C ARG A 581 19.61 34.80 15.70
N ALA A 582 19.59 35.96 16.37
CA ALA A 582 19.50 36.03 17.83
C ALA A 582 18.20 35.39 18.39
N ASP A 583 17.16 35.25 17.57
CA ASP A 583 15.88 34.62 17.92
C ASP A 583 15.85 33.10 17.70
N LEU A 584 17.00 32.45 17.43
CA LEU A 584 17.11 31.01 17.13
C LEU A 584 16.31 30.12 18.08
N ALA A 585 16.42 30.33 19.40
CA ALA A 585 15.72 29.51 20.39
C ALA A 585 14.19 29.56 20.21
N THR A 586 13.67 30.74 19.84
CA THR A 586 12.24 30.99 19.61
C THR A 586 11.77 30.42 18.28
N THR A 587 12.62 30.41 17.25
CA THR A 587 12.26 29.86 15.93
C THR A 587 12.43 28.34 15.86
N LEU A 588 13.48 27.79 16.48
CA LEU A 588 13.76 26.34 16.45
C LEU A 588 12.86 25.54 17.39
N GLY A 589 12.48 26.12 18.54
CA GLY A 589 11.61 25.46 19.54
C GLY A 589 10.30 24.90 18.97
N PRO A 590 9.48 25.72 18.28
CA PRO A 590 8.28 25.25 17.62
C PRO A 590 8.52 24.14 16.59
N ILE A 591 9.62 24.21 15.84
CA ILE A 591 9.96 23.21 14.81
C ILE A 591 10.25 21.86 15.47
N VAL A 592 11.14 21.82 16.45
CA VAL A 592 11.48 20.56 17.13
C VAL A 592 10.29 20.01 17.90
N ALA A 593 9.47 20.87 18.50
CA ALA A 593 8.25 20.46 19.19
C ALA A 593 7.24 19.81 18.25
N ARG A 594 7.00 20.40 17.05
CA ARG A 594 6.05 19.90 16.05
C ARG A 594 6.42 18.50 15.55
N HIS A 595 7.71 18.27 15.30
CA HIS A 595 8.21 16.98 14.80
C HIS A 595 8.52 15.97 15.91
N GLY A 596 8.49 16.40 17.17
CA GLY A 596 8.84 15.54 18.31
C GLY A 596 10.34 15.26 18.46
N ALA A 597 11.20 16.12 17.90
CA ALA A 597 12.65 16.02 18.01
C ALA A 597 13.18 16.57 19.34
N ASP A 598 14.35 16.10 19.77
CA ASP A 598 15.07 16.64 20.93
C ASP A 598 16.12 17.66 20.50
N ALA A 599 16.17 18.81 21.17
CA ALA A 599 17.23 19.82 21.01
C ALA A 599 17.92 20.09 22.35
N ILE A 600 19.19 19.72 22.46
CA ILE A 600 19.97 19.83 23.68
C ILE A 600 20.84 21.09 23.63
N PRO A 601 20.66 22.05 24.55
CA PRO A 601 21.49 23.25 24.60
C PRO A 601 22.94 22.89 25.00
N ILE A 602 23.91 23.53 24.35
CA ILE A 602 25.32 23.44 24.69
C ILE A 602 25.93 24.82 24.91
N ASP A 603 26.74 24.92 25.96
CA ASP A 603 27.40 26.16 26.39
C ASP A 603 28.92 26.16 26.15
N THR A 604 29.45 25.05 25.65
CA THR A 604 30.86 24.88 25.27
C THR A 604 30.93 24.19 23.92
N GLY A 605 32.00 24.47 23.16
CA GLY A 605 32.36 23.72 21.95
C GLY A 605 33.46 22.69 22.20
N TYR A 606 33.97 22.61 23.43
CA TYR A 606 35.00 21.66 23.85
C TYR A 606 34.37 20.27 24.03
N GLN A 607 34.83 19.29 23.25
CA GLN A 607 34.33 17.92 23.33
C GLN A 607 35.09 17.08 24.37
N ASP A 608 34.37 16.15 24.99
CA ASP A 608 34.93 15.16 25.92
C ASP A 608 35.61 14.00 25.16
N GLU A 609 34.95 13.51 24.10
CA GLU A 609 35.42 12.42 23.23
C GLU A 609 35.01 12.69 21.77
N GLY A 610 35.70 12.06 20.81
CA GLY A 610 35.35 12.13 19.39
C GLY A 610 35.70 13.46 18.72
N ILE A 611 34.94 13.83 17.67
CA ILE A 611 35.22 15.05 16.88
C ILE A 611 34.73 16.32 17.58
N SER A 612 35.43 17.43 17.36
CA SER A 612 34.94 18.77 17.72
C SER A 612 33.78 19.20 16.83
N ILE A 613 32.83 19.96 17.36
CA ILE A 613 31.75 20.60 16.58
C ILE A 613 32.27 21.62 15.54
N GLY A 614 33.53 22.04 15.66
CA GLY A 614 34.25 22.88 14.68
C GLY A 614 35.19 22.10 13.75
N SER A 615 35.19 20.77 13.80
CA SER A 615 36.06 19.91 12.98
C SER A 615 35.69 19.97 11.49
N ALA A 616 36.66 19.64 10.63
CA ALA A 616 36.41 19.40 9.19
C ALA A 616 35.46 18.22 8.93
N ASN A 617 35.22 17.35 9.93
CA ASN A 617 34.22 16.27 9.86
C ASN A 617 32.80 16.77 10.19
N VAL A 618 32.58 18.08 10.29
CA VAL A 618 31.26 18.69 10.50
C VAL A 618 30.86 19.46 9.23
N VAL A 619 29.92 18.90 8.47
CA VAL A 619 29.49 19.44 7.18
C VAL A 619 28.31 20.39 7.35
N ALA A 620 28.22 21.39 6.47
CA ALA A 620 27.07 22.28 6.44
C ALA A 620 25.96 21.66 5.58
N LEU A 621 24.76 21.56 6.14
CA LEU A 621 23.60 21.10 5.40
C LEU A 621 22.99 22.25 4.60
N ARG A 622 22.32 21.90 3.49
CA ARG A 622 21.54 22.81 2.66
C ARG A 622 20.18 22.18 2.41
N ALA A 623 19.15 23.00 2.20
CA ALA A 623 17.88 22.49 1.72
C ALA A 623 18.09 21.92 0.31
N PRO A 624 17.88 20.61 0.08
CA PRO A 624 18.20 20.00 -1.21
C PRO A 624 17.15 20.39 -2.26
N ARG A 625 17.60 20.67 -3.48
CA ARG A 625 16.75 20.79 -4.68
C ARG A 625 16.61 19.40 -5.28
N VAL A 626 15.50 18.74 -4.97
CA VAL A 626 15.23 17.34 -5.32
C VAL A 626 14.41 17.27 -6.60
N VAL A 627 14.91 16.50 -7.57
CA VAL A 627 14.15 16.03 -8.73
C VAL A 627 13.77 14.58 -8.51
N LEU A 628 12.49 14.27 -8.70
CA LEU A 628 11.96 12.91 -8.69
C LEU A 628 11.57 12.54 -10.12
N ALA A 629 12.08 11.40 -10.61
CA ALA A 629 11.62 10.84 -11.86
C ALA A 629 10.13 10.49 -11.77
N TRP A 630 9.37 11.03 -12.69
CA TRP A 630 7.92 10.91 -12.80
C TRP A 630 7.61 10.46 -14.22
N ASP A 631 6.44 9.88 -14.45
CA ASP A 631 6.03 9.35 -15.76
C ASP A 631 6.74 8.07 -16.20
N ALA A 632 6.18 7.43 -17.23
CA ALA A 632 6.79 6.25 -17.84
C ALA A 632 8.26 6.55 -18.21
N PRO A 633 9.19 5.62 -17.92
CA PRO A 633 9.00 4.23 -17.53
C PRO A 633 9.03 3.96 -16.01
N THR A 634 8.85 4.97 -15.17
CA THR A 634 8.87 4.80 -13.71
C THR A 634 7.67 3.98 -13.23
N GLN A 635 7.86 3.05 -12.28
CA GLN A 635 6.75 2.34 -11.64
C GLN A 635 5.94 3.33 -10.77
N SER A 636 4.65 3.46 -11.04
CA SER A 636 3.77 4.48 -10.44
C SER A 636 3.75 4.42 -8.90
N GLN A 637 3.62 3.22 -8.32
CA GLN A 637 3.55 3.07 -6.86
C GLN A 637 4.87 3.46 -6.18
N SER A 638 6.02 3.00 -6.68
CA SER A 638 7.35 3.39 -6.14
C SER A 638 7.56 4.91 -6.20
N ALA A 639 7.18 5.55 -7.32
CA ALA A 639 7.22 7.02 -7.42
C ALA A 639 6.28 7.71 -6.42
N GLY A 640 5.08 7.17 -6.25
CA GLY A 640 4.08 7.62 -5.30
C GLY A 640 4.57 7.57 -3.85
N TRP A 641 5.09 6.41 -3.44
CA TRP A 641 5.63 6.19 -2.10
C TRP A 641 6.81 7.12 -1.81
N ALA A 642 7.78 7.20 -2.72
CA ALA A 642 8.93 8.10 -2.58
C ALA A 642 8.49 9.57 -2.45
N ARG A 643 7.53 10.01 -3.28
CA ARG A 643 7.01 11.38 -3.22
C ARG A 643 6.27 11.65 -1.90
N TYR A 644 5.44 10.73 -1.45
CA TYR A 644 4.73 10.85 -0.18
C TYR A 644 5.70 10.91 1.00
N VAL A 645 6.71 10.04 1.04
CA VAL A 645 7.71 10.04 2.12
C VAL A 645 8.48 11.38 2.13
N LEU A 646 8.93 11.86 0.97
CA LEU A 646 9.61 13.15 0.88
C LEU A 646 8.71 14.31 1.33
N GLU A 647 7.54 14.48 0.71
CA GLU A 647 6.70 15.65 0.92
C GLU A 647 5.87 15.61 2.22
N ARG A 648 5.37 14.44 2.62
CA ARG A 648 4.41 14.30 3.74
C ARG A 648 5.04 13.78 5.03
N ARG A 649 6.02 12.87 4.96
CA ARG A 649 6.71 12.37 6.17
C ARG A 649 7.81 13.32 6.63
N PHE A 650 8.68 13.74 5.70
CA PHE A 650 9.86 14.57 6.01
C PHE A 650 9.73 16.03 5.59
N GLY A 651 8.71 16.38 4.82
CA GLY A 651 8.45 17.76 4.38
C GLY A 651 9.44 18.30 3.34
N VAL A 652 10.23 17.45 2.69
CA VAL A 652 11.17 17.83 1.63
C VAL A 652 10.41 18.10 0.32
N PRO A 653 10.45 19.32 -0.24
CA PRO A 653 9.82 19.63 -1.52
C PRO A 653 10.49 18.89 -2.67
N VAL A 654 9.68 18.49 -3.65
CA VAL A 654 10.13 17.72 -4.81
C VAL A 654 9.67 18.39 -6.10
N THR A 655 10.56 18.46 -7.07
CA THR A 655 10.19 18.74 -8.47
C THR A 655 10.01 17.40 -9.19
N ALA A 656 8.77 16.97 -9.37
CA ALA A 656 8.45 15.77 -10.15
C ALA A 656 8.60 16.08 -11.65
N VAL A 657 9.53 15.40 -12.33
CA VAL A 657 9.85 15.66 -13.74
C VAL A 657 9.54 14.43 -14.57
N ARG A 658 8.78 14.58 -15.65
CA ARG A 658 8.52 13.49 -16.60
C ARG A 658 9.84 12.99 -17.18
N VAL A 659 10.11 11.68 -17.21
CA VAL A 659 11.38 11.13 -17.72
C VAL A 659 11.67 11.62 -19.15
N SER A 660 10.65 11.71 -19.99
CA SER A 660 10.73 12.27 -21.36
C SER A 660 11.17 13.74 -21.45
N SER A 661 11.20 14.44 -20.32
CA SER A 661 11.57 15.86 -20.21
C SER A 661 12.92 16.09 -19.55
N PHE A 662 13.64 15.04 -19.14
CA PHE A 662 14.92 15.14 -18.44
C PHE A 662 15.98 15.89 -19.24
N GLU A 663 15.94 15.79 -20.58
CA GLU A 663 16.89 16.52 -21.42
C GLU A 663 16.80 18.05 -21.26
N ARG A 664 15.62 18.57 -20.88
CA ARG A 664 15.38 20.00 -20.65
C ARG A 664 15.74 20.47 -19.24
N LEU A 665 16.14 19.56 -18.36
CA LEU A 665 16.50 19.88 -16.98
C LEU A 665 17.82 20.67 -16.95
N ASP A 666 17.80 21.83 -16.31
CA ASP A 666 19.02 22.51 -15.91
C ASP A 666 19.60 21.81 -14.67
N LEU A 667 20.66 21.03 -14.88
CA LEU A 667 21.26 20.21 -13.83
C LEU A 667 22.03 21.04 -12.80
N ASP A 668 22.38 22.29 -13.11
CA ASP A 668 22.99 23.19 -12.12
C ASP A 668 21.92 23.69 -11.10
N GLU A 669 20.63 23.53 -11.43
CA GLU A 669 19.51 23.78 -10.53
C GLU A 669 19.11 22.58 -9.64
N VAL A 670 19.86 21.48 -9.70
CA VAL A 670 19.49 20.21 -9.07
C VAL A 670 20.62 19.66 -8.21
N ASP A 671 20.30 19.27 -6.98
CA ASP A 671 21.25 18.66 -6.05
C ASP A 671 21.08 17.14 -5.97
N VAL A 672 19.83 16.66 -6.05
CA VAL A 672 19.48 15.23 -5.94
C VAL A 672 18.54 14.81 -7.06
N ILE A 673 18.83 13.68 -7.72
CA ILE A 673 17.91 12.99 -8.62
C ILE A 673 17.53 11.65 -7.98
N VAL A 674 16.25 11.46 -7.71
CA VAL A 674 15.68 10.20 -7.24
C VAL A 674 15.04 9.47 -8.42
N LEU A 675 15.46 8.23 -8.64
CA LEU A 675 14.91 7.29 -9.62
C LEU A 675 14.19 6.16 -8.87
N PRO A 676 12.85 6.23 -8.75
CA PRO A 676 12.05 5.12 -8.20
C PRO A 676 12.16 3.88 -9.07
N SER A 677 11.65 2.74 -8.60
CA SER A 677 11.70 1.47 -9.33
C SER A 677 11.24 1.63 -10.79
N GLY A 678 12.01 1.11 -11.75
CA GLY A 678 11.75 1.27 -13.17
C GLY A 678 12.96 0.98 -14.05
N THR A 679 12.75 0.85 -15.36
CA THR A 679 13.83 0.67 -16.34
C THR A 679 13.93 1.89 -17.24
N TYR A 680 14.92 2.74 -17.01
CA TYR A 680 15.02 4.08 -17.63
C TYR A 680 15.70 4.04 -19.02
N GLY A 681 15.11 3.28 -19.95
CA GLY A 681 15.56 3.21 -21.34
C GLY A 681 15.80 4.58 -22.01
N PRO A 682 14.90 5.58 -21.85
CA PRO A 682 15.13 6.92 -22.38
C PRO A 682 16.39 7.63 -21.85
N LEU A 683 16.85 7.25 -20.65
CA LEU A 683 18.08 7.80 -20.04
C LEU A 683 19.31 6.95 -20.34
N ALA A 684 19.17 5.82 -21.04
CA ALA A 684 20.27 4.88 -21.32
C ALA A 684 21.09 5.24 -22.58
N GLY A 685 20.71 6.31 -23.29
CA GLY A 685 21.50 6.84 -24.41
C GLY A 685 22.84 7.44 -23.97
N GLU A 686 23.81 7.52 -24.87
CA GLU A 686 25.16 8.01 -24.56
C GLU A 686 25.16 9.44 -23.99
N GLU A 687 24.38 10.34 -24.60
CA GLU A 687 24.32 11.75 -24.20
C GLU A 687 23.65 11.96 -22.82
N PRO A 688 22.44 11.42 -22.55
CA PRO A 688 21.86 11.47 -21.21
C PRO A 688 22.78 10.89 -20.13
N LEU A 689 23.41 9.73 -20.38
CA LEU A 689 24.34 9.12 -19.42
C LEU A 689 25.60 9.97 -19.21
N ARG A 690 26.16 10.56 -20.26
CA ARG A 690 27.30 11.48 -20.14
C ARG A 690 26.93 12.67 -19.25
N ARG A 691 25.79 13.31 -19.50
CA ARG A 691 25.30 14.44 -18.70
C ARG A 691 25.10 14.07 -17.23
N LEU A 692 24.45 12.94 -16.95
CA LEU A 692 24.25 12.45 -15.58
C LEU A 692 25.59 12.21 -14.89
N ARG A 693 26.52 11.48 -15.52
CA ARG A 693 27.85 11.20 -14.96
C ARG A 693 28.64 12.48 -14.71
N GLU A 694 28.62 13.43 -15.62
CA GLU A 694 29.31 14.72 -15.46
C GLU A 694 28.70 15.56 -14.35
N TRP A 695 27.37 15.60 -14.24
CA TRP A 695 26.69 16.28 -13.14
C TRP A 695 27.00 15.64 -11.78
N THR A 696 26.95 14.30 -11.68
CA THR A 696 27.35 13.59 -10.46
C THR A 696 28.80 13.90 -10.09
N ARG A 697 29.72 13.92 -11.06
CA ARG A 697 31.14 14.31 -10.83
C ARG A 697 31.30 15.70 -10.22
N ARG A 698 30.38 16.63 -10.47
CA ARG A 698 30.40 18.01 -9.96
C ARG A 698 29.66 18.20 -8.63
N GLY A 699 29.19 17.12 -8.00
CA GLY A 699 28.53 17.19 -6.69
C GLY A 699 27.07 16.73 -6.67
N GLY A 700 26.51 16.28 -7.80
CA GLY A 700 25.16 15.74 -7.84
C GLY A 700 25.02 14.38 -7.14
N THR A 701 23.88 14.13 -6.50
CA THR A 701 23.53 12.86 -5.87
C THR A 701 22.47 12.10 -6.68
N ILE A 702 22.79 10.90 -7.15
CA ILE A 702 21.78 9.98 -7.73
C ILE A 702 21.34 8.98 -6.66
N VAL A 703 20.04 8.86 -6.44
CA VAL A 703 19.43 7.82 -5.60
C VAL A 703 18.58 6.89 -6.46
N THR A 704 18.86 5.60 -6.44
CA THR A 704 18.13 4.58 -7.23
C THR A 704 17.49 3.55 -6.30
N LEU A 705 16.25 3.15 -6.63
CA LEU A 705 15.44 2.22 -5.84
C LEU A 705 15.10 0.96 -6.65
N ALA A 706 15.24 -0.23 -6.05
CA ALA A 706 14.82 -1.51 -6.62
C ALA A 706 15.26 -1.73 -8.09
N ASP A 707 14.33 -1.81 -9.05
CA ASP A 707 14.68 -2.07 -10.45
C ASP A 707 15.45 -0.91 -11.09
N ALA A 708 15.36 0.32 -10.56
CA ALA A 708 16.21 1.43 -10.99
C ALA A 708 17.68 1.19 -10.61
N SER A 709 17.93 0.56 -9.46
CA SER A 709 19.28 0.15 -9.06
C SER A 709 19.82 -0.92 -10.00
N ARG A 710 18.96 -1.88 -10.42
CA ARG A 710 19.34 -2.91 -11.41
C ARG A 710 19.62 -2.27 -12.77
N TRP A 711 18.81 -1.32 -13.21
CA TRP A 711 19.06 -0.55 -14.43
C TRP A 711 20.39 0.23 -14.36
N ALA A 712 20.64 0.95 -13.25
CA ALA A 712 21.87 1.71 -13.04
C ALA A 712 23.14 0.83 -13.01
N ALA A 713 23.01 -0.39 -12.50
CA ALA A 713 24.04 -1.42 -12.44
C ALA A 713 24.28 -2.17 -13.76
N GLY A 714 23.39 -2.03 -14.75
CA GLY A 714 23.52 -2.68 -16.06
C GLY A 714 24.81 -2.30 -16.78
N GLU A 715 25.39 -3.22 -17.55
CA GLU A 715 26.74 -3.06 -18.13
C GLU A 715 26.85 -1.86 -19.08
N ARG A 716 25.80 -1.60 -19.87
CA ARG A 716 25.70 -0.42 -20.77
C ARG A 716 25.49 0.88 -20.00
N VAL A 717 24.70 0.84 -18.92
CA VAL A 717 24.33 2.03 -18.15
C VAL A 717 25.47 2.44 -17.21
N ASN A 718 26.02 1.48 -16.46
CA ASN A 718 27.21 1.56 -15.62
C ASN A 718 27.32 2.89 -14.85
N LEU A 719 26.23 3.28 -14.19
CA LEU A 719 26.22 4.41 -13.25
C LEU A 719 26.77 3.99 -11.89
N ILE A 720 26.72 2.70 -11.56
CA ILE A 720 27.27 2.09 -10.35
C ILE A 720 27.94 0.75 -10.68
N GLU A 721 29.04 0.43 -9.98
CA GLU A 721 29.92 -0.73 -10.25
C GLU A 721 29.50 -2.03 -9.53
N THR A 722 28.27 -2.10 -9.01
CA THR A 722 27.65 -3.37 -8.61
C THR A 722 26.97 -4.04 -9.82
N ARG A 723 26.65 -5.34 -9.72
CA ARG A 723 25.90 -6.12 -10.72
C ARG A 723 24.81 -6.93 -10.03
N THR A 724 23.72 -7.21 -10.73
CA THR A 724 22.76 -8.21 -10.28
C THR A 724 23.27 -9.61 -10.55
N GLU A 725 22.83 -10.61 -9.79
CA GLU A 725 23.17 -12.01 -10.02
C GLU A 725 22.03 -12.77 -10.72
N LEU A 726 22.41 -13.70 -11.60
CA LEU A 726 21.56 -14.77 -12.11
C LEU A 726 21.51 -15.90 -11.08
N ARG A 727 20.57 -16.83 -11.27
CA ARG A 727 20.51 -18.09 -10.52
C ARG A 727 21.87 -18.79 -10.53
N GLY A 728 22.34 -19.16 -9.34
CA GLY A 728 23.65 -19.77 -9.14
C GLY A 728 24.80 -18.77 -8.95
N GLY A 729 24.51 -17.49 -8.78
CA GLY A 729 25.46 -16.47 -8.31
C GLY A 729 26.37 -15.87 -9.38
N ARG A 730 26.14 -16.14 -10.67
CA ARG A 730 26.88 -15.49 -11.76
C ARG A 730 26.36 -14.07 -11.96
N PRO A 731 27.22 -13.05 -12.16
CA PRO A 731 26.75 -11.71 -12.52
C PRO A 731 25.93 -11.72 -13.81
N GLU A 732 24.89 -10.90 -13.85
CA GLU A 732 24.09 -10.63 -15.04
C GLU A 732 24.88 -9.72 -16.00
N THR A 733 25.02 -10.14 -17.26
CA THR A 733 25.68 -9.38 -18.34
C THR A 733 24.66 -8.93 -19.40
N ASP A 734 24.97 -7.85 -20.13
CA ASP A 734 24.06 -7.33 -21.15
C ASP A 734 24.09 -8.14 -22.46
N GLU A 735 25.18 -8.87 -22.73
CA GLU A 735 25.31 -9.73 -23.91
C GLU A 735 24.53 -11.06 -23.77
N ARG A 736 23.84 -11.47 -24.84
CA ARG A 736 23.37 -12.86 -24.99
C ARG A 736 24.57 -13.73 -25.36
N PRO A 737 24.73 -14.95 -24.79
CA PRO A 737 25.79 -15.86 -25.22
C PRO A 737 25.72 -16.12 -26.73
N ALA A 738 26.89 -16.17 -27.37
CA ALA A 738 27.02 -16.51 -28.78
C ALA A 738 26.46 -17.92 -29.02
N GLY A 739 25.31 -18.02 -29.69
CA GLY A 739 24.62 -19.29 -29.99
C GLY A 739 23.10 -19.25 -29.81
N SER A 740 22.55 -18.25 -29.13
CA SER A 740 21.10 -18.09 -28.97
C SER A 740 20.44 -17.53 -30.25
N SER A 741 19.98 -18.42 -31.13
CA SER A 741 19.07 -18.02 -32.21
C SER A 741 17.73 -17.54 -31.63
N PRO A 742 17.07 -16.52 -32.21
CA PRO A 742 15.73 -16.12 -31.79
C PRO A 742 14.76 -17.24 -32.14
N ALA A 743 14.07 -17.81 -31.15
CA ALA A 743 12.90 -18.63 -31.42
C ALA A 743 11.79 -17.73 -31.99
N GLY A 744 11.48 -17.93 -33.28
CA GLY A 744 10.21 -17.55 -33.88
C GLY A 744 10.15 -16.20 -34.58
N GLY A 745 10.59 -16.15 -35.84
CA GLY A 745 10.29 -15.04 -36.75
C GLY A 745 10.35 -15.46 -38.22
N SER A 746 9.22 -15.29 -38.90
CA SER A 746 9.02 -15.32 -40.36
C SER A 746 8.85 -16.69 -41.04
N SER A 747 7.60 -16.97 -41.40
CA SER A 747 7.20 -17.87 -42.46
C SER A 747 7.39 -17.17 -43.82
N SER A 748 8.24 -17.74 -44.67
CA SER A 748 8.16 -17.60 -46.13
C SER A 748 8.79 -18.85 -46.76
N PRO A 749 8.06 -19.60 -47.60
CA PRO A 749 8.59 -20.83 -48.18
C PRO A 749 9.38 -20.53 -49.44
N ALA A 750 10.64 -20.95 -49.47
CA ALA A 750 11.42 -21.06 -50.69
C ALA A 750 11.36 -22.48 -51.27
N SER A 751 11.32 -22.52 -52.59
CA SER A 751 11.08 -23.63 -53.49
C SER A 751 12.12 -24.74 -53.50
N SER A 752 11.63 -25.91 -53.93
CA SER A 752 12.28 -27.15 -54.37
C SER A 752 13.55 -27.05 -55.24
N SER A 753 14.51 -27.97 -55.00
CA SER A 753 15.09 -28.85 -56.05
C SER A 753 16.03 -29.95 -55.50
N THR A 754 15.60 -31.20 -55.69
CA THR A 754 16.25 -32.49 -56.04
C THR A 754 17.76 -32.78 -55.80
N PRO A 755 18.15 -34.04 -55.46
CA PRO A 755 19.47 -34.41 -54.94
C PRO A 755 20.44 -35.00 -55.99
N GLY A 756 21.75 -34.93 -55.71
CA GLY A 756 22.82 -35.50 -56.53
C GLY A 756 23.99 -36.01 -55.68
N SER A 757 24.42 -37.23 -55.98
CA SER A 757 25.29 -38.15 -55.25
C SER A 757 26.79 -37.82 -55.19
N GLY A 758 27.42 -38.23 -54.08
CA GLY A 758 28.58 -39.15 -54.10
C GLY A 758 30.00 -38.57 -54.03
N ALA A 759 30.70 -38.82 -52.92
CA ALA A 759 31.97 -39.58 -52.87
C ALA A 759 32.61 -39.55 -51.46
N SER A 760 33.09 -40.74 -51.08
CA SER A 760 33.77 -41.14 -49.85
C SER A 760 35.22 -40.62 -49.76
N SER A 761 35.71 -40.26 -48.56
CA SER A 761 36.84 -40.97 -47.93
C SER A 761 37.26 -40.44 -46.54
N SER A 762 37.46 -41.41 -45.65
CA SER A 762 38.36 -41.48 -44.49
C SER A 762 38.07 -40.67 -43.22
N THR A 763 37.19 -41.25 -42.41
CA THR A 763 37.12 -41.17 -40.95
C THR A 763 38.30 -41.90 -40.29
N THR A 764 39.06 -41.21 -39.44
CA THR A 764 39.76 -41.82 -38.30
C THR A 764 38.85 -41.71 -37.08
N ALA A 765 38.49 -42.86 -36.53
CA ALA A 765 37.64 -43.01 -35.36
C ALA A 765 38.32 -42.42 -34.10
N ALA A 766 37.72 -41.38 -33.54
CA ALA A 766 37.70 -41.17 -32.10
C ALA A 766 36.31 -41.61 -31.64
N THR A 767 36.25 -42.74 -30.94
CA THR A 767 35.05 -43.22 -30.25
C THR A 767 34.71 -42.26 -29.11
N SER A 768 33.94 -41.21 -29.40
CA SER A 768 33.11 -40.55 -28.39
C SER A 768 31.75 -41.24 -28.41
N SER A 769 31.47 -42.05 -27.38
CA SER A 769 30.11 -42.48 -27.08
C SER A 769 29.20 -41.25 -27.14
N PRO A 770 28.01 -41.32 -27.78
CA PRO A 770 27.09 -40.19 -27.74
C PRO A 770 26.75 -39.95 -26.27
N SER A 771 27.15 -38.79 -25.73
CA SER A 771 26.69 -38.36 -24.42
C SER A 771 25.18 -38.44 -24.44
N SER A 772 24.59 -39.22 -23.54
CA SER A 772 23.14 -39.27 -23.38
C SER A 772 22.59 -37.85 -23.37
N PHE A 773 21.60 -37.57 -24.22
CA PHE A 773 20.94 -36.27 -24.23
C PHE A 773 20.36 -36.01 -22.83
N ASP A 774 20.98 -35.06 -22.14
CA ASP A 774 20.57 -34.62 -20.81
C ASP A 774 19.45 -33.60 -20.99
N PHE A 775 18.21 -34.10 -21.04
CA PHE A 775 17.02 -33.27 -21.23
C PHE A 775 16.95 -32.17 -20.18
N ASP A 776 17.18 -32.50 -18.90
CA ASP A 776 17.10 -31.56 -17.79
C ASP A 776 18.11 -30.43 -17.92
N LYS A 777 19.34 -30.73 -18.35
CA LYS A 777 20.35 -29.71 -18.66
C LYS A 777 19.99 -28.90 -19.90
N SER A 778 19.39 -29.51 -20.92
CA SER A 778 19.03 -28.86 -22.18
C SER A 778 17.87 -27.85 -22.05
N ILE A 779 17.02 -28.01 -21.03
CA ILE A 779 15.89 -27.12 -20.75
C ILE A 779 16.22 -26.04 -19.71
N GLN A 780 17.42 -26.04 -19.12
CA GLN A 780 17.81 -24.97 -18.19
C GLN A 780 18.03 -23.65 -18.95
N PRO A 781 17.43 -22.53 -18.51
CA PRO A 781 17.70 -21.24 -19.12
C PRO A 781 19.16 -20.84 -18.92
N GLU A 782 19.81 -20.35 -19.98
CA GLU A 782 21.17 -19.80 -19.86
C GLU A 782 21.22 -18.57 -18.94
N ARG A 783 20.14 -17.78 -18.97
CA ARG A 783 19.90 -16.58 -18.15
C ARG A 783 18.64 -16.78 -17.34
N GLU A 784 18.78 -17.40 -16.18
CA GLU A 784 17.70 -17.55 -15.23
C GLU A 784 17.87 -16.57 -14.08
N ARG A 785 16.79 -15.86 -13.69
CA ARG A 785 16.81 -15.00 -12.51
C ARG A 785 16.81 -15.83 -11.22
N PRO A 786 17.28 -15.28 -10.10
CA PRO A 786 17.16 -15.91 -8.80
C PRO A 786 15.71 -16.25 -8.44
N GLU A 787 15.53 -17.09 -7.44
CA GLU A 787 14.21 -17.41 -6.90
C GLU A 787 13.52 -16.15 -6.36
N SER A 788 12.23 -16.00 -6.68
CA SER A 788 11.45 -14.86 -6.21
C SER A 788 11.07 -15.02 -4.76
N THR A 789 11.25 -13.97 -3.96
CA THR A 789 10.73 -13.92 -2.59
C THR A 789 9.36 -13.25 -2.60
N PRO A 790 8.30 -13.91 -2.08
CA PRO A 790 6.93 -13.39 -2.09
C PRO A 790 6.69 -12.40 -0.94
N GLY A 791 7.61 -11.46 -0.73
CA GLY A 791 7.54 -10.49 0.38
C GLY A 791 7.86 -11.12 1.74
N ALA A 792 9.07 -10.92 2.23
CA ALA A 792 9.51 -11.36 3.56
C ALA A 792 10.26 -10.24 4.29
N ILE A 793 10.37 -10.33 5.61
CA ILE A 793 11.18 -9.39 6.40
C ILE A 793 12.55 -10.03 6.66
N VAL A 794 13.61 -9.38 6.19
CA VAL A 794 14.99 -9.86 6.33
C VAL A 794 15.89 -8.85 7.03
N ARG A 795 16.94 -9.34 7.69
CA ARG A 795 17.92 -8.53 8.41
C ARG A 795 19.02 -8.03 7.49
N VAL A 796 19.40 -6.77 7.67
CA VAL A 796 20.52 -6.09 7.03
C VAL A 796 21.45 -5.57 8.12
N THR A 797 22.73 -5.88 8.02
CA THR A 797 23.78 -5.29 8.86
C THR A 797 24.26 -3.99 8.22
N LEU A 798 24.39 -2.94 9.03
CA LEU A 798 24.73 -1.60 8.60
C LEU A 798 26.13 -1.18 9.05
N ASP A 799 26.79 -0.43 8.18
CA ASP A 799 28.07 0.21 8.47
C ASP A 799 27.89 1.51 9.26
N GLN A 800 27.99 1.42 10.58
CA GLN A 800 27.75 2.53 11.51
C GLN A 800 28.75 3.69 11.42
N GLU A 801 29.82 3.55 10.63
CA GLU A 801 30.78 4.64 10.38
C GLU A 801 30.42 5.49 9.16
N HIS A 802 29.36 5.14 8.44
CA HIS A 802 28.91 5.86 7.25
C HIS A 802 27.69 6.76 7.56
N TRP A 803 27.66 7.97 6.99
CA TRP A 803 26.57 8.93 7.24
C TRP A 803 25.20 8.45 6.74
N LEU A 804 25.15 7.54 5.76
CA LEU A 804 23.90 6.96 5.26
C LEU A 804 23.15 6.11 6.31
N SER A 805 23.87 5.50 7.25
CA SER A 805 23.27 4.73 8.34
C SER A 805 23.05 5.57 9.61
N ALA A 806 23.17 6.90 9.52
CA ALA A 806 22.94 7.78 10.65
C ALA A 806 21.54 7.55 11.25
N GLY A 807 21.49 7.46 12.58
CA GLY A 807 20.25 7.18 13.32
C GLY A 807 19.88 5.70 13.46
N GLN A 808 20.68 4.78 12.92
CA GLN A 808 20.47 3.33 13.04
C GLN A 808 21.43 2.71 14.06
N ASP A 809 21.06 1.55 14.63
CA ASP A 809 21.81 0.86 15.69
C ASP A 809 22.76 -0.24 15.19
N GLY A 810 22.91 -0.38 13.87
CA GLY A 810 23.82 -1.32 13.21
C GLY A 810 23.12 -2.54 12.60
N GLU A 811 21.85 -2.74 12.91
CA GLU A 811 20.97 -3.66 12.20
C GLU A 811 19.74 -2.89 11.68
N LEU A 812 19.12 -3.41 10.63
CA LEU A 812 17.83 -2.95 10.13
C LEU A 812 17.06 -4.14 9.57
N GLN A 813 15.74 -4.14 9.70
CA GLN A 813 14.89 -5.10 9.00
C GLN A 813 14.18 -4.43 7.82
N VAL A 814 14.19 -5.11 6.67
CA VAL A 814 13.68 -4.57 5.40
C VAL A 814 12.74 -5.58 4.75
N ILE A 815 11.81 -5.08 3.94
CA ILE A 815 10.96 -5.92 3.08
C ILE A 815 11.80 -6.35 1.88
N LEU A 816 11.93 -7.67 1.71
CA LEU A 816 12.51 -8.32 0.54
C LEU A 816 11.38 -8.82 -0.36
N GLU A 817 11.32 -8.32 -1.59
CA GLU A 817 10.34 -8.72 -2.58
C GLU A 817 11.03 -9.00 -3.92
N GLY A 818 10.67 -10.08 -4.61
CA GLY A 818 11.18 -10.37 -5.94
C GLY A 818 12.55 -11.05 -5.95
N GLN A 819 13.36 -10.74 -6.97
CA GLN A 819 14.51 -11.55 -7.40
C GLN A 819 15.83 -10.76 -7.46
N ARG A 820 15.86 -9.57 -6.86
CA ARG A 820 16.99 -8.63 -6.98
C ARG A 820 18.09 -9.01 -6.00
N ILE A 821 19.22 -9.47 -6.52
CA ILE A 821 20.40 -9.80 -5.71
C ILE A 821 21.61 -9.06 -6.27
N PHE A 822 22.15 -8.12 -5.52
CA PHE A 822 23.29 -7.28 -5.94
C PHE A 822 24.61 -7.80 -5.37
N THR A 823 25.63 -7.90 -6.22
CA THR A 823 27.00 -8.20 -5.79
C THR A 823 27.54 -7.08 -4.91
N PRO A 824 28.28 -7.37 -3.84
CA PRO A 824 28.99 -6.33 -3.10
C PRO A 824 29.92 -5.51 -3.99
N ILE A 825 29.91 -4.18 -3.83
CA ILE A 825 30.86 -3.30 -4.50
C ILE A 825 32.26 -3.47 -3.88
N ARG A 826 33.31 -3.27 -4.68
CA ARG A 826 34.70 -3.35 -4.20
C ARG A 826 35.09 -2.08 -3.42
N LEU A 827 35.97 -2.22 -2.43
CA LEU A 827 36.39 -1.13 -1.55
C LEU A 827 37.13 0.03 -2.25
N ASP A 828 37.76 -0.24 -3.40
CA ASP A 828 38.40 0.78 -4.25
C ASP A 828 37.40 1.56 -5.13
N ARG A 829 36.15 1.10 -5.16
CA ARG A 829 35.07 1.69 -5.95
C ARG A 829 33.99 2.35 -5.11
N GLY A 830 33.72 1.85 -3.91
CA GLY A 830 32.69 2.38 -3.03
C GLY A 830 32.59 1.61 -1.72
N ARG A 831 31.43 1.70 -1.08
CA ARG A 831 31.15 1.13 0.24
C ARG A 831 29.81 0.39 0.23
N ASN A 832 29.80 -0.82 0.78
CA ASN A 832 28.57 -1.56 1.04
C ASN A 832 28.05 -1.12 2.42
N VAL A 833 27.22 -0.07 2.43
CA VAL A 833 26.71 0.50 3.68
C VAL A 833 25.71 -0.44 4.36
N GLY A 834 24.96 -1.20 3.57
CA GLY A 834 24.05 -2.22 4.07
C GLY A 834 24.28 -3.55 3.35
N VAL A 835 24.40 -4.63 4.12
CA VAL A 835 24.61 -5.99 3.62
C VAL A 835 23.59 -6.91 4.28
N TYR A 836 22.92 -7.76 3.51
CA TYR A 836 22.02 -8.77 4.07
C TYR A 836 22.76 -9.67 5.06
N ALA A 837 22.12 -10.00 6.18
CA ALA A 837 22.74 -10.78 7.25
C ALA A 837 23.16 -12.20 6.78
N ALA A 838 23.97 -12.87 7.61
CA ALA A 838 24.36 -14.26 7.36
C ALA A 838 23.13 -15.18 7.28
N LYS A 839 23.24 -16.27 6.50
CA LYS A 839 22.13 -17.18 6.17
C LYS A 839 21.29 -17.57 7.39
N ASP A 840 21.93 -17.98 8.49
CA ASP A 840 21.29 -18.45 9.72
C ASP A 840 20.45 -17.36 10.43
N LYS A 841 20.79 -16.08 10.21
CA LYS A 841 20.12 -14.91 10.81
C LYS A 841 19.30 -14.08 9.83
N LEU A 842 19.37 -14.40 8.53
CA LEU A 842 18.81 -13.56 7.47
C LEU A 842 17.31 -13.31 7.62
N VAL A 843 16.51 -14.36 7.78
CA VAL A 843 15.05 -14.26 7.81
C VAL A 843 14.59 -13.84 9.20
N ALA A 844 13.90 -12.70 9.29
CA ALA A 844 13.24 -12.26 10.51
C ALA A 844 11.78 -12.72 10.55
N SER A 845 11.10 -12.70 9.40
CA SER A 845 9.73 -13.18 9.24
C SER A 845 9.39 -13.47 7.77
N GLY A 846 8.35 -14.27 7.55
CA GLY A 846 7.84 -14.61 6.22
C GLY A 846 8.59 -15.76 5.55
N LEU A 847 8.20 -16.02 4.29
CA LEU A 847 8.70 -17.10 3.48
C LEU A 847 9.85 -16.63 2.58
N VAL A 848 11.02 -17.23 2.76
CA VAL A 848 12.15 -17.11 1.83
C VAL A 848 12.57 -18.51 1.44
N TRP A 849 12.54 -18.80 0.15
CA TRP A 849 12.97 -20.11 -0.37
C TRP A 849 14.45 -20.37 -0.04
N GLU A 850 14.79 -21.62 0.24
CA GLU A 850 16.15 -21.97 0.68
C GLU A 850 17.22 -21.55 -0.35
N GLU A 851 16.94 -21.70 -1.65
CA GLU A 851 17.83 -21.30 -2.72
C GLU A 851 17.97 -19.76 -2.83
N ALA A 852 16.91 -19.00 -2.56
CA ALA A 852 16.97 -17.55 -2.46
C ALA A 852 17.79 -17.12 -1.24
N ARG A 853 17.56 -17.79 -0.10
CA ARG A 853 18.24 -17.55 1.17
C ARG A 853 19.74 -17.78 1.05
N ASP A 854 20.15 -18.84 0.36
CA ASP A 854 21.55 -19.12 0.05
C ASP A 854 22.20 -18.03 -0.78
N GLN A 855 21.49 -17.56 -1.82
CA GLN A 855 22.07 -16.63 -2.76
C GLN A 855 22.13 -15.19 -2.21
N ILE A 856 21.14 -14.75 -1.44
CA ILE A 856 21.05 -13.37 -0.94
C ILE A 856 21.89 -13.10 0.30
N ALA A 857 22.23 -14.13 1.09
CA ALA A 857 23.03 -13.97 2.30
C ALA A 857 24.35 -13.23 1.99
N GLN A 858 24.66 -12.21 2.80
CA GLN A 858 25.87 -11.38 2.65
C GLN A 858 26.00 -10.61 1.32
N LYS A 859 24.89 -10.43 0.59
CA LYS A 859 24.82 -9.60 -0.62
C LYS A 859 24.49 -8.14 -0.28
N ALA A 860 24.67 -7.25 -1.25
CA ALA A 860 24.47 -5.84 -1.03
C ALA A 860 22.98 -5.48 -0.97
N TYR A 861 22.61 -4.69 0.05
CA TYR A 861 21.30 -4.04 0.17
C TYR A 861 21.41 -2.53 -0.14
N LEU A 862 22.37 -1.83 0.48
CA LEU A 862 22.62 -0.41 0.25
C LEU A 862 24.06 -0.21 -0.19
N VAL A 863 24.22 0.26 -1.43
CA VAL A 863 25.52 0.53 -2.06
C VAL A 863 25.73 2.03 -2.20
N TYR A 864 26.90 2.50 -1.78
CA TYR A 864 27.37 3.87 -1.97
C TYR A 864 28.60 3.87 -2.88
N GLN A 865 28.58 4.68 -3.94
CA GLN A 865 29.72 4.88 -4.82
C GLN A 865 30.02 6.38 -4.99
N PRO A 866 31.20 6.87 -4.52
CA PRO A 866 31.63 8.23 -4.80
C PRO A 866 32.00 8.38 -6.29
N VAL A 867 31.62 9.50 -6.88
CA VAL A 867 31.92 9.85 -8.27
C VAL A 867 32.30 11.33 -8.31
N GLY A 868 33.60 11.63 -8.39
CA GLY A 868 34.08 13.01 -8.32
C GLY A 868 33.74 13.66 -6.97
N GLN A 869 32.99 14.75 -6.99
CA GLN A 869 32.47 15.44 -5.80
C GLN A 869 31.07 14.98 -5.36
N GLY A 870 30.39 14.15 -6.16
CA GLY A 870 29.07 13.62 -5.83
C GLY A 870 29.11 12.10 -5.67
N HIS A 871 27.95 11.46 -5.77
CA HIS A 871 27.84 10.03 -5.54
C HIS A 871 26.55 9.41 -6.12
N VAL A 872 26.61 8.09 -6.30
CA VAL A 872 25.46 7.24 -6.65
C VAL A 872 25.15 6.32 -5.48
N ILE A 873 23.88 6.29 -5.08
CA ILE A 873 23.35 5.51 -3.97
C ILE A 873 22.29 4.56 -4.53
N ALA A 874 22.44 3.26 -4.27
CA ALA A 874 21.54 2.24 -4.79
C ALA A 874 20.97 1.38 -3.65
N PHE A 875 19.64 1.31 -3.59
CA PHE A 875 18.90 0.41 -2.72
C PHE A 875 18.43 -0.81 -3.51
N ALA A 876 18.69 -2.01 -2.99
CA ALA A 876 18.28 -3.27 -3.62
C ALA A 876 16.76 -3.45 -3.64
N GLU A 877 16.08 -2.92 -2.61
CA GLU A 877 14.63 -2.88 -2.46
C GLU A 877 14.13 -1.43 -2.36
N ASP A 878 12.83 -1.20 -2.46
CA ASP A 878 12.28 0.14 -2.23
C ASP A 878 12.20 0.42 -0.72
N PRO A 879 12.98 1.36 -0.17
CA PRO A 879 12.97 1.68 1.26
C PRO A 879 11.67 2.36 1.72
N ASN A 880 10.78 2.73 0.79
CA ASN A 880 9.51 3.40 1.05
C ASN A 880 8.31 2.47 0.87
N PHE A 881 8.51 1.14 0.81
CA PHE A 881 7.48 0.16 0.48
C PHE A 881 6.16 0.43 1.22
N ARG A 882 5.12 0.83 0.47
CA ARG A 882 3.76 1.17 0.95
C ARG A 882 3.73 2.17 2.14
N ALA A 883 4.81 2.93 2.35
CA ALA A 883 5.01 3.90 3.44
C ALA A 883 4.71 3.39 4.87
N PHE A 884 4.97 2.11 5.15
CA PHE A 884 4.94 1.54 6.50
C PHE A 884 6.28 1.03 7.00
N THR A 885 7.35 1.19 6.21
CA THR A 885 8.71 0.77 6.54
C THR A 885 9.51 1.93 7.16
N GLU A 886 9.02 2.43 8.30
CA GLU A 886 9.53 3.65 8.97
C GLU A 886 11.06 3.65 9.16
N ALA A 887 11.66 2.47 9.42
CA ALA A 887 13.09 2.39 9.67
C ALA A 887 13.95 2.53 8.39
N SER A 888 13.52 1.97 7.26
CA SER A 888 14.24 2.16 5.97
C SER A 888 13.96 3.52 5.34
N GLU A 889 12.81 4.14 5.62
CA GLU A 889 12.50 5.51 5.21
C GLU A 889 13.54 6.51 5.74
N LEU A 890 14.08 6.30 6.96
CA LEU A 890 15.17 7.12 7.51
C LEU A 890 16.46 7.01 6.67
N MET A 891 16.78 5.84 6.12
CA MET A 891 17.94 5.68 5.24
C MET A 891 17.72 6.36 3.89
N PHE A 892 16.51 6.32 3.37
CA PHE A 892 16.14 7.05 2.15
C PHE A 892 16.27 8.56 2.34
N ILE A 893 15.73 9.12 3.44
CA ILE A 893 15.88 10.55 3.70
C ILE A 893 17.33 10.94 3.98
N ASN A 894 18.15 10.08 4.60
CA ASN A 894 19.59 10.32 4.73
C ASN A 894 20.24 10.52 3.36
N ALA A 895 19.94 9.65 2.38
CA ALA A 895 20.47 9.76 1.02
C ALA A 895 20.11 11.10 0.35
N VAL A 896 18.89 11.59 0.55
CA VAL A 896 18.39 12.82 -0.08
C VAL A 896 18.82 14.08 0.68
N LEU A 897 18.74 14.08 2.01
CA LEU A 897 18.96 15.26 2.85
C LEU A 897 20.45 15.48 3.18
N LEU A 898 21.21 14.40 3.35
CA LEU A 898 22.63 14.47 3.70
C LEU A 898 23.54 14.37 2.47
N GLY A 899 23.10 13.67 1.42
CA GLY A 899 23.89 13.46 0.19
C GLY A 899 24.57 14.74 -0.32
N PRO A 900 23.84 15.82 -0.62
CA PRO A 900 24.45 17.04 -1.17
C PRO A 900 25.50 17.73 -0.28
N ALA A 901 25.64 17.34 0.98
CA ALA A 901 26.63 17.89 1.91
C ALA A 901 27.94 17.08 2.00
N TYR A 902 27.96 15.87 1.43
CA TYR A 902 29.05 14.89 1.50
C TYR A 902 29.60 14.57 0.12
#